data_AF-A0AAW1P7N4-F1
#
_entry.id   AF-A0AAW1P7N4-F1
#
_cell.length_a   1.000
_cell.length_b   1.000
_cell.length_c   1.000
_cell.angle_alpha   90.00
_cell.angle_beta   90.00
_cell.angle_gamma   90.00
#
_symmetry.space_group_name_H-M   'P 1'
#
loop_
_entity.id
_entity.type
_entity.pdbx_description
1 polymer ?
#
loop_
_entity_poly.entity_id
_entity_poly.type
_entity_poly.pdbx_seq_one_letter_code
_entity_poly.pdbx_strand_id
1 'polypeptide(L)'
;MVAQQETVLSDEQAKWLQEAGTSVKRNAFYMKRALDDDNLREALRYSAAMLGELRTSLLTPQRYFELYMQAFNELQHLEGFFRDETKKGRSYADLYELVQHAGNVLPRLYLLCMVGACFIRGGEGAARDILKDLVEMCKGVQHPTRGLFLRSYLCQVSKGLLPDTGSEFESEEGGRIQDAVDFLLLNFTEMNKLWVRMQHQGAQRDRDRREKERQQLADLVGKNLTYLSQLEGLNFELYQGQVHPRVLEQVVGCRDDLAQQYLMQCVVQVFPDDFHLGTLSPLLAALPQLQPGVKIHVILSSLLDRLARYASVQSTVVEAFDEAGVFQKLLEAAKSVVTQQSGMQSADVTAMYIALVQFTSAVYPDRLDYINQALTACHTALAERSAQEGEGVGAEKQLVQLLSIPLDSYDVVTVLALDKYPSVMALLSPPTRKEMAVKIVDAILKTGTLVDTVQRVGMLFDFIAPLATDVEGVEAPEDDEDFEEEQNLMARLMHQLKAPTLDGQFEVLKAARDRITQGGPNRLKHTIPAIAFAALAVVRGLSAEGQQGQSKTEPVLQFIHSLTAQLAEAGGAAEMALQLFLAAAQAASDEAHLDVIAYEFFEQAFIIYEEAIPDSSSERTALASIVGALQRIRVFSPDSRASLVHKATGYSAKLLRKADQCRAVLACSHLLWQEEEAQADPPSANGDTPAPAPEPSATDDASPDDSSPAGRTSEAVQLQAPVRDAEGVMSCLKRALKIAHAAQQQTAVARRANDTEPVSLFVEILNHYIFYFEAGLPTITASVLQNLLDLVQNDMAGDSCQKDSALVAFYKNTLGHIELQRARGGPAAERYKQIKVPA
;
A
#
# COMPACT_ATOMS: atom_id res chain seq x y z
N MET A 1 -14.37 -24.72 -33.32
CA MET A 1 -15.31 -25.86 -33.37
C MET A 1 -16.11 -26.02 -32.08
N VAL A 2 -15.51 -26.02 -30.87
CA VAL A 2 -16.26 -26.09 -29.59
C VAL A 2 -17.22 -24.92 -29.41
N ALA A 3 -16.78 -23.68 -29.63
CA ALA A 3 -17.64 -22.49 -29.54
C ALA A 3 -18.79 -22.48 -30.57
N GLN A 4 -18.60 -23.07 -31.76
CA GLN A 4 -19.65 -23.20 -32.78
C GLN A 4 -20.66 -24.30 -32.43
N GLN A 5 -20.23 -25.37 -31.74
CA GLN A 5 -21.14 -26.39 -31.21
C GLN A 5 -21.96 -25.87 -30.02
N GLU A 6 -21.37 -25.05 -29.15
CA GLU A 6 -22.09 -24.42 -28.03
C GLU A 6 -23.16 -23.43 -28.50
N THR A 7 -22.89 -22.65 -29.55
CA THR A 7 -23.89 -21.73 -30.13
C THR A 7 -25.07 -22.48 -30.77
N VAL A 8 -24.80 -23.56 -31.51
CA VAL A 8 -25.87 -24.36 -32.14
C VAL A 8 -26.73 -25.07 -31.08
N LEU A 9 -26.12 -25.61 -30.03
CA LEU A 9 -26.85 -26.22 -28.92
C LEU A 9 -27.71 -25.17 -28.18
N SER A 10 -27.21 -23.94 -28.03
CA SER A 10 -27.94 -22.84 -27.39
C SER A 10 -29.19 -22.44 -28.18
N ASP A 11 -29.11 -22.41 -29.52
CA ASP A 11 -30.26 -22.08 -30.38
C ASP A 11 -31.33 -23.18 -30.37
N GLU A 12 -30.92 -24.45 -30.35
CA GLU A 12 -31.83 -25.59 -30.20
C GLU A 12 -32.55 -25.59 -28.83
N GLN A 13 -31.81 -25.28 -27.75
CA GLN A 13 -32.37 -25.12 -26.41
C GLN A 13 -33.42 -24.00 -26.35
N ALA A 14 -33.15 -22.86 -27.01
CA ALA A 14 -34.09 -21.74 -27.07
C ALA A 14 -35.37 -22.12 -27.81
N LYS A 15 -35.26 -22.89 -28.90
CA LYS A 15 -36.41 -23.39 -29.65
C LYS A 15 -37.26 -24.36 -28.82
N TRP A 16 -36.64 -25.33 -28.15
CA TRP A 16 -37.37 -26.26 -27.27
C TRP A 16 -38.06 -25.53 -26.12
N LEU A 17 -37.42 -24.52 -25.54
CA LEU A 17 -38.03 -23.69 -24.49
C LEU A 17 -39.23 -22.90 -25.03
N GLN A 18 -39.13 -22.31 -26.23
CA GLN A 18 -40.24 -21.58 -26.83
C GLN A 18 -41.43 -22.49 -27.14
N GLU A 19 -41.18 -23.70 -27.68
CA GLU A 19 -42.23 -24.68 -27.97
C GLU A 19 -42.94 -25.12 -26.68
N ALA A 20 -42.17 -25.50 -25.64
CA ALA A 20 -42.71 -25.88 -24.34
C ALA A 20 -43.45 -24.72 -23.66
N GLY A 21 -42.86 -23.52 -23.66
CA GLY A 21 -43.47 -22.32 -23.07
C GLY A 21 -44.76 -21.88 -23.79
N THR A 22 -44.84 -22.06 -25.11
CA THR A 22 -46.08 -21.82 -25.87
C THR A 22 -47.16 -22.83 -25.50
N SER A 23 -46.79 -24.11 -25.32
CA SER A 23 -47.71 -25.15 -24.84
C SER A 23 -48.23 -24.85 -23.43
N VAL A 24 -47.34 -24.42 -22.52
CA VAL A 24 -47.69 -23.99 -21.16
C VAL A 24 -48.69 -22.83 -21.20
N LYS A 25 -48.40 -21.76 -21.95
CA LYS A 25 -49.31 -20.61 -22.08
C LYS A 25 -50.66 -20.98 -22.68
N ARG A 26 -50.68 -21.85 -23.70
CA ARG A 26 -51.90 -22.33 -24.33
C ARG A 26 -52.75 -23.12 -23.33
N ASN A 27 -52.15 -24.06 -22.60
CA ASN A 27 -52.86 -24.86 -21.61
C ASN A 27 -53.30 -24.01 -20.42
N ALA A 28 -52.49 -23.03 -19.99
CA ALA A 28 -52.84 -22.07 -18.94
C ALA A 28 -54.04 -21.19 -19.33
N PHE A 29 -54.13 -20.75 -20.59
CA PHE A 29 -55.29 -20.02 -21.10
C PHE A 29 -56.58 -20.84 -21.00
N TYR A 30 -56.54 -22.10 -21.45
CA TYR A 30 -57.69 -23.00 -21.33
C TYR A 30 -58.01 -23.37 -19.89
N MET A 31 -56.99 -23.49 -19.03
CA MET A 31 -57.16 -23.67 -17.60
C MET A 31 -57.93 -22.47 -17.01
N LYS A 32 -57.46 -21.23 -17.21
CA LYS A 32 -58.12 -20.02 -16.69
C LYS A 32 -59.56 -19.89 -17.16
N ARG A 33 -59.81 -20.14 -18.44
CA ARG A 33 -61.18 -20.17 -18.97
C ARG A 33 -62.05 -21.23 -18.29
N ALA A 34 -61.51 -22.43 -18.05
CA ALA A 34 -62.24 -23.46 -17.32
C ALA A 34 -62.46 -23.11 -15.84
N LEU A 35 -61.57 -22.31 -15.23
CA LEU A 35 -61.78 -21.76 -13.87
C LEU A 35 -62.91 -20.72 -13.87
N ASP A 36 -62.98 -19.85 -14.88
CA ASP A 36 -64.06 -18.86 -15.05
C ASP A 36 -65.41 -19.55 -15.29
N ASP A 37 -65.42 -20.64 -16.06
CA ASP A 37 -66.60 -21.47 -16.36
C ASP A 37 -66.96 -22.46 -15.21
N ASP A 38 -66.26 -22.38 -14.06
CA ASP A 38 -66.43 -23.22 -12.86
C ASP A 38 -66.29 -24.75 -13.09
N ASN A 39 -65.56 -25.14 -14.13
CA ASN A 39 -65.37 -26.54 -14.52
C ASN A 39 -64.06 -27.12 -13.96
N LEU A 40 -64.12 -27.57 -12.71
CA LEU A 40 -62.98 -28.16 -11.99
C LEU A 40 -62.30 -29.31 -12.75
N ARG A 41 -63.06 -30.19 -13.42
CA ARG A 41 -62.50 -31.35 -14.12
C ARG A 41 -61.65 -30.93 -15.32
N GLU A 42 -62.14 -29.97 -16.10
CA GLU A 42 -61.37 -29.44 -17.22
C GLU A 42 -60.19 -28.61 -16.76
N ALA A 43 -60.36 -27.79 -15.72
CA ALA A 43 -59.27 -27.04 -15.10
C ALA A 43 -58.13 -27.96 -14.64
N LEU A 44 -58.44 -29.06 -13.95
CA LEU A 44 -57.45 -30.08 -13.54
C LEU A 44 -56.82 -30.81 -14.73
N ARG A 45 -57.59 -31.06 -15.80
CA ARG A 45 -57.04 -31.69 -17.01
C ARG A 45 -56.03 -30.78 -17.69
N TYR A 46 -56.35 -29.49 -17.84
CA TYR A 46 -55.47 -28.51 -18.47
C TYR A 46 -54.26 -28.17 -17.59
N SER A 47 -54.41 -28.11 -16.26
CA SER A 47 -53.29 -27.94 -15.34
C SER A 47 -52.35 -29.16 -15.35
N ALA A 48 -52.90 -30.38 -15.39
CA ALA A 48 -52.09 -31.59 -15.51
C ALA A 48 -51.36 -31.68 -16.87
N ALA A 49 -52.00 -31.22 -17.95
CA ALA A 49 -51.38 -31.13 -19.27
C ALA A 49 -50.26 -30.07 -19.30
N MET A 50 -50.47 -28.90 -18.68
CA MET A 50 -49.45 -27.86 -18.52
C MET A 50 -48.23 -28.36 -17.75
N LEU A 51 -48.45 -28.99 -16.59
CA LEU A 51 -47.40 -29.61 -15.78
C LEU A 51 -46.75 -30.81 -16.48
N GLY A 52 -47.41 -31.40 -17.47
CA GLY A 52 -46.88 -32.45 -18.32
C GLY A 52 -45.62 -32.02 -19.08
N GLU A 53 -45.50 -30.74 -19.45
CA GLU A 53 -44.35 -30.18 -20.15
C GLU A 53 -43.08 -30.17 -19.28
N LEU A 54 -43.23 -30.09 -17.94
CA LEU A 54 -42.11 -30.18 -16.99
C LEU A 54 -41.48 -31.59 -16.92
N ARG A 55 -42.04 -32.56 -17.64
CA ARG A 55 -41.46 -33.90 -17.80
C ARG A 55 -40.39 -33.96 -18.90
N THR A 56 -40.07 -32.86 -19.55
CA THR A 56 -38.96 -32.84 -20.51
C THR A 56 -37.62 -33.13 -19.82
N SER A 57 -36.71 -33.81 -20.54
CA SER A 57 -35.29 -33.99 -20.16
C SER A 57 -34.34 -33.32 -21.16
N LEU A 58 -34.88 -32.63 -22.17
CA LEU A 58 -34.09 -32.03 -23.23
C LEU A 58 -33.49 -30.68 -22.81
N LEU A 59 -34.11 -30.01 -21.83
CA LEU A 59 -33.70 -28.69 -21.39
C LEU A 59 -32.53 -28.76 -20.39
N THR A 60 -31.61 -27.81 -20.54
CA THR A 60 -30.61 -27.49 -19.51
C THR A 60 -31.28 -26.98 -18.23
N PRO A 61 -30.65 -27.11 -17.05
CA PRO A 61 -31.24 -26.67 -15.78
C PRO A 61 -31.69 -25.21 -15.74
N GLN A 62 -30.98 -24.28 -16.38
CA GLN A 62 -31.38 -22.86 -16.47
C GLN A 62 -32.68 -22.69 -17.26
N ARG A 63 -32.76 -23.29 -18.46
CA ARG A 63 -33.95 -23.23 -19.30
C ARG A 63 -35.11 -23.99 -18.68
N TYR A 64 -34.83 -25.07 -17.96
CA TYR A 64 -35.82 -25.77 -17.16
C TYR A 64 -36.35 -24.88 -16.03
N PHE A 65 -35.49 -24.10 -15.36
CA PHE A 65 -35.92 -23.13 -14.35
C PHE A 65 -36.83 -22.04 -14.95
N GLU A 66 -36.52 -21.52 -16.13
CA GLU A 66 -37.40 -20.57 -16.84
C GLU A 66 -38.78 -21.16 -17.13
N LEU A 67 -38.82 -22.40 -17.64
CA LEU A 67 -40.08 -23.12 -17.89
C LEU A 67 -40.84 -23.41 -16.59
N TYR A 68 -40.13 -23.81 -15.54
CA TYR A 68 -40.66 -24.02 -14.20
C TYR A 68 -41.31 -22.75 -13.66
N MET A 69 -40.65 -21.59 -13.77
CA MET A 69 -41.19 -20.31 -13.31
C MET A 69 -42.45 -19.91 -14.09
N GLN A 70 -42.50 -20.18 -15.41
CA GLN A 70 -43.72 -19.96 -16.20
C GLN A 70 -44.88 -20.83 -15.70
N ALA A 71 -44.65 -22.12 -15.51
CA ALA A 71 -45.68 -23.02 -14.99
C ALA A 71 -46.08 -22.65 -13.55
N PHE A 72 -45.13 -22.28 -12.71
CA PHE A 72 -45.33 -21.91 -11.31
C PHE A 72 -46.22 -20.66 -11.16
N ASN A 73 -45.98 -19.62 -11.95
CA ASN A 73 -46.82 -18.42 -11.93
C ASN A 73 -48.28 -18.74 -12.31
N GLU A 74 -48.48 -19.64 -13.28
CA GLU A 74 -49.82 -20.07 -13.69
C GLU A 74 -50.53 -20.90 -12.61
N LEU A 75 -49.78 -21.71 -11.86
CA LEU A 75 -50.28 -22.49 -10.73
C LEU A 75 -50.82 -21.61 -9.58
N GLN A 76 -50.31 -20.39 -9.39
CA GLN A 76 -50.83 -19.48 -8.36
C GLN A 76 -52.30 -19.09 -8.60
N HIS A 77 -52.71 -18.99 -9.86
CA HIS A 77 -54.12 -18.74 -10.19
C HIS A 77 -55.02 -19.92 -9.81
N LEU A 78 -54.51 -21.15 -9.95
CA LEU A 78 -55.22 -22.36 -9.55
C LEU A 78 -55.35 -22.45 -8.02
N GLU A 79 -54.34 -22.01 -7.28
CA GLU A 79 -54.40 -21.93 -5.81
C GLU A 79 -55.53 -20.99 -5.35
N GLY A 80 -55.64 -19.81 -5.98
CA GLY A 80 -56.73 -18.86 -5.70
C GLY A 80 -58.12 -19.48 -5.91
N PHE A 81 -58.29 -20.22 -7.00
CA PHE A 81 -59.54 -20.93 -7.29
C PHE A 81 -59.88 -22.00 -6.25
N PHE A 82 -58.90 -22.82 -5.82
CA PHE A 82 -59.15 -23.83 -4.79
C PHE A 82 -59.60 -23.21 -3.46
N ARG A 83 -59.13 -22.01 -3.11
CA ARG A 83 -59.62 -21.30 -1.92
C ARG A 83 -61.08 -20.86 -2.07
N ASP A 84 -61.49 -20.45 -3.27
CA ASP A 84 -62.86 -20.01 -3.53
C ASP A 84 -63.84 -21.20 -3.68
N GLU A 85 -63.39 -22.34 -4.19
CA GLU A 85 -64.16 -23.59 -4.25
C GLU A 85 -64.57 -24.12 -2.86
N THR A 86 -63.71 -23.96 -1.86
CA THR A 86 -64.03 -24.35 -0.49
C THR A 86 -65.14 -23.48 0.10
N LYS A 87 -65.21 -22.19 -0.25
CA LYS A 87 -66.36 -21.33 0.14
C LYS A 87 -67.68 -21.82 -0.45
N LYS A 88 -67.63 -22.61 -1.54
CA LYS A 88 -68.80 -23.23 -2.18
C LYS A 88 -69.17 -24.61 -1.60
N GLY A 89 -68.46 -25.09 -0.57
CA GLY A 89 -68.84 -26.26 0.22
C GLY A 89 -68.16 -27.59 -0.16
N ARG A 90 -67.07 -27.58 -0.93
CA ARG A 90 -66.23 -28.78 -1.17
C ARG A 90 -65.12 -28.87 -0.11
N SER A 91 -64.93 -30.04 0.49
CA SER A 91 -63.84 -30.28 1.45
C SER A 91 -62.49 -30.43 0.73
N TYR A 92 -61.42 -30.02 1.39
CA TYR A 92 -60.05 -30.22 0.91
C TYR A 92 -59.65 -31.69 0.85
N ALA A 93 -60.26 -32.57 1.65
CA ALA A 93 -60.00 -34.00 1.61
C ALA A 93 -60.39 -34.62 0.25
N ASP A 94 -61.57 -34.28 -0.26
CA ASP A 94 -62.05 -34.74 -1.57
C ASP A 94 -61.16 -34.21 -2.71
N LEU A 95 -60.69 -32.97 -2.59
CA LEU A 95 -59.75 -32.38 -3.54
C LEU A 95 -58.39 -33.07 -3.50
N TYR A 96 -57.92 -33.46 -2.30
CA TYR A 96 -56.65 -34.15 -2.10
C TYR A 96 -56.68 -35.56 -2.71
N GLU A 97 -57.81 -36.26 -2.67
CA GLU A 97 -58.00 -37.54 -3.38
C GLU A 97 -58.13 -37.32 -4.90
N LEU A 98 -58.92 -36.33 -5.32
CA LEU A 98 -59.21 -36.09 -6.74
C LEU A 98 -57.95 -35.80 -7.57
N VAL A 99 -57.02 -35.00 -7.03
CA VAL A 99 -55.75 -34.68 -7.73
C VAL A 99 -54.83 -35.90 -7.87
N GLN A 100 -54.99 -36.94 -7.04
CA GLN A 100 -54.19 -38.17 -7.14
C GLN A 100 -54.55 -39.03 -8.35
N HIS A 101 -55.74 -38.87 -8.92
CA HIS A 101 -56.15 -39.56 -10.15
C HIS A 101 -55.40 -39.08 -11.41
N ALA A 102 -54.61 -38.01 -11.33
CA ALA A 102 -53.75 -37.57 -12.42
C ALA A 102 -52.76 -38.69 -12.82
N GLY A 103 -52.84 -39.19 -14.05
CA GLY A 103 -52.10 -40.39 -14.48
C GLY A 103 -50.57 -40.29 -14.38
N ASN A 104 -49.99 -39.12 -14.60
CA ASN A 104 -48.54 -38.91 -14.52
C ASN A 104 -48.09 -38.44 -13.13
N VAL A 105 -47.01 -39.01 -12.61
CA VAL A 105 -46.49 -38.74 -11.25
C VAL A 105 -46.10 -37.27 -11.03
N LEU A 106 -45.44 -36.61 -11.99
CA LEU A 106 -44.94 -35.25 -11.79
C LEU A 106 -46.09 -34.22 -11.68
N PRO A 107 -47.05 -34.14 -12.63
CA PRO A 107 -48.23 -33.30 -12.46
C PRO A 107 -49.02 -33.59 -11.18
N ARG A 108 -49.16 -34.89 -10.85
CA ARG A 108 -49.86 -35.33 -9.64
C ARG A 108 -49.25 -34.71 -8.39
N LEU A 109 -47.92 -34.81 -8.22
CA LEU A 109 -47.25 -34.31 -7.01
C LEU A 109 -47.26 -32.79 -6.90
N TYR A 110 -47.15 -32.05 -8.01
CA TYR A 110 -47.29 -30.58 -7.97
C TYR A 110 -48.69 -30.13 -7.52
N LEU A 111 -49.73 -30.76 -8.06
CA LEU A 111 -51.12 -30.51 -7.65
C LEU A 111 -51.35 -30.97 -6.20
N LEU A 112 -50.81 -32.12 -5.81
CA LEU A 112 -50.90 -32.65 -4.45
C LEU A 112 -50.24 -31.73 -3.43
N CYS A 113 -49.05 -31.19 -3.71
CA CYS A 113 -48.37 -30.22 -2.84
C CYS A 113 -49.19 -28.93 -2.69
N MET A 114 -49.81 -28.45 -3.77
CA MET A 114 -50.67 -27.26 -3.73
C MET A 114 -51.93 -27.49 -2.89
N VAL A 115 -52.66 -28.58 -3.16
CA VAL A 115 -53.88 -28.91 -2.41
C VAL A 115 -53.54 -29.24 -0.97
N GLY A 116 -52.45 -29.96 -0.69
CA GLY A 116 -51.97 -30.24 0.66
C GLY A 116 -51.66 -28.97 1.45
N ALA A 117 -51.07 -27.95 0.83
CA ALA A 117 -50.89 -26.66 1.51
C ALA A 117 -52.20 -25.91 1.73
N CYS A 118 -53.15 -25.98 0.81
CA CYS A 118 -54.50 -25.44 1.05
C CYS A 118 -55.22 -26.20 2.16
N PHE A 119 -55.00 -27.51 2.26
CA PHE A 119 -55.59 -28.38 3.28
C PHE A 119 -55.10 -28.03 4.67
N ILE A 120 -53.79 -27.75 4.82
CA ILE A 120 -53.20 -27.24 6.07
C ILE A 120 -53.76 -25.86 6.41
N ARG A 121 -53.78 -24.92 5.44
CA ARG A 121 -54.33 -23.56 5.66
C ARG A 121 -55.81 -23.55 6.03
N GLY A 122 -56.56 -24.51 5.50
CA GLY A 122 -57.98 -24.67 5.79
C GLY A 122 -58.28 -25.25 7.17
N GLY A 123 -57.25 -25.76 7.88
CA GLY A 123 -57.40 -26.38 9.20
C GLY A 123 -58.16 -27.71 9.21
N GLU A 124 -58.49 -28.27 8.03
CA GLU A 124 -59.22 -29.54 7.91
C GLU A 124 -58.32 -30.78 8.11
N GLY A 125 -56.99 -30.61 8.12
CA GLY A 125 -56.04 -31.70 8.34
C GLY A 125 -54.78 -31.28 9.10
N ALA A 126 -54.21 -32.21 9.85
CA ALA A 126 -53.03 -32.00 10.67
C ALA A 126 -51.79 -31.70 9.80
N ALA A 127 -51.11 -30.58 10.09
CA ALA A 127 -49.92 -30.17 9.35
C ALA A 127 -48.81 -31.23 9.39
N ARG A 128 -48.57 -31.86 10.56
CA ARG A 128 -47.62 -32.97 10.71
C ARG A 128 -47.85 -34.10 9.71
N ASP A 129 -49.08 -34.60 9.64
CA ASP A 129 -49.39 -35.82 8.88
C ASP A 129 -49.38 -35.53 7.38
N ILE A 130 -49.90 -34.38 6.94
CA ILE A 130 -49.87 -33.96 5.54
C ILE A 130 -48.44 -33.67 5.07
N LEU A 131 -47.64 -32.93 5.84
CA LEU A 131 -46.26 -32.63 5.47
C LEU A 131 -45.41 -33.91 5.40
N LYS A 132 -45.63 -34.85 6.33
CA LYS A 132 -44.97 -36.15 6.33
C LYS A 132 -45.39 -37.00 5.12
N ASP A 133 -46.67 -37.03 4.76
CA ASP A 133 -47.15 -37.71 3.56
C ASP A 133 -46.55 -37.09 2.29
N LEU A 134 -46.61 -35.76 2.15
CA LEU A 134 -46.08 -35.06 0.97
C LEU A 134 -44.58 -35.30 0.75
N VAL A 135 -43.76 -35.25 1.81
CA VAL A 135 -42.30 -35.47 1.68
C VAL A 135 -41.97 -36.93 1.34
N GLU A 136 -42.75 -37.88 1.85
CA GLU A 136 -42.66 -39.32 1.53
C GLU A 136 -43.10 -39.59 0.09
N MET A 137 -44.23 -39.03 -0.35
CA MET A 137 -44.74 -39.16 -1.72
C MET A 137 -43.80 -38.51 -2.75
N CYS A 138 -43.10 -37.44 -2.38
CA CYS A 138 -42.05 -36.84 -3.21
C CYS A 138 -40.84 -37.76 -3.43
N LYS A 139 -40.66 -38.84 -2.65
CA LYS A 139 -39.65 -39.88 -2.95
C LYS A 139 -39.96 -40.64 -4.25
N GLY A 140 -41.18 -40.55 -4.77
CA GLY A 140 -41.53 -41.14 -6.07
C GLY A 140 -40.77 -40.54 -7.26
N VAL A 141 -40.20 -39.34 -7.14
CA VAL A 141 -39.45 -38.69 -8.23
C VAL A 141 -37.94 -38.72 -7.94
N GLN A 142 -37.26 -39.69 -8.54
CA GLN A 142 -35.82 -39.92 -8.36
C GLN A 142 -34.94 -39.23 -9.43
N HIS A 143 -35.53 -38.56 -10.41
CA HIS A 143 -34.79 -37.80 -11.41
C HIS A 143 -34.20 -36.52 -10.78
N PRO A 144 -32.87 -36.26 -10.84
CA PRO A 144 -32.22 -35.14 -10.15
C PRO A 144 -32.88 -33.78 -10.34
N THR A 145 -32.92 -33.28 -11.59
CA THR A 145 -33.44 -31.92 -11.88
C THR A 145 -34.91 -31.76 -11.49
N ARG A 146 -35.77 -32.68 -11.96
CA ARG A 146 -37.22 -32.64 -11.70
C ARG A 146 -37.54 -32.79 -10.22
N GLY A 147 -36.82 -33.67 -9.51
CA GLY A 147 -36.98 -33.88 -8.09
C GLY A 147 -36.53 -32.68 -7.27
N LEU A 148 -35.41 -32.03 -7.64
CA LEU A 148 -34.93 -30.81 -6.98
C LEU A 148 -35.95 -29.66 -7.10
N PHE A 149 -36.49 -29.41 -8.30
CA PHE A 149 -37.51 -28.38 -8.48
C PHE A 149 -38.83 -28.71 -7.78
N LEU A 150 -39.29 -29.96 -7.82
CA LEU A 150 -40.49 -30.38 -7.09
C LEU A 150 -40.33 -30.22 -5.58
N ARG A 151 -39.17 -30.60 -5.02
CA ARG A 151 -38.89 -30.45 -3.59
C ARG A 151 -38.68 -29.00 -3.19
N SER A 152 -38.07 -28.19 -4.05
CA SER A 152 -38.00 -26.74 -3.85
C SER A 152 -39.39 -26.10 -3.87
N TYR A 153 -40.29 -26.55 -4.74
CA TYR A 153 -41.68 -26.13 -4.78
C TYR A 153 -42.41 -26.51 -3.49
N LEU A 154 -42.23 -27.76 -3.02
CA LEU A 154 -42.78 -28.22 -1.74
C LEU A 154 -42.36 -27.29 -0.60
N CYS A 155 -41.06 -26.97 -0.47
CA CYS A 155 -40.58 -26.04 0.56
C CYS A 155 -41.16 -24.63 0.44
N GLN A 156 -41.32 -24.13 -0.79
CA GLN A 156 -41.87 -22.80 -1.02
C GLN A 156 -43.36 -22.73 -0.66
N VAL A 157 -44.12 -23.79 -0.98
CA VAL A 157 -45.54 -23.89 -0.71
C VAL A 157 -45.83 -24.19 0.76
N SER A 158 -44.94 -24.93 1.44
CA SER A 158 -44.99 -25.16 2.88
C SER A 158 -44.52 -23.96 3.70
N LYS A 159 -43.97 -22.91 3.07
CA LYS A 159 -43.49 -21.72 3.78
C LYS A 159 -44.64 -21.03 4.52
N GLY A 160 -44.48 -20.85 5.83
CA GLY A 160 -45.51 -20.30 6.72
C GLY A 160 -46.59 -21.31 7.16
N LEU A 161 -46.47 -22.59 6.76
CA LEU A 161 -47.37 -23.68 7.16
C LEU A 161 -46.67 -24.72 8.06
N LEU A 162 -45.44 -24.43 8.43
CA LEU A 162 -44.66 -25.29 9.32
C LEU A 162 -45.15 -25.08 10.76
N PRO A 163 -45.30 -26.16 11.55
CA PRO A 163 -45.49 -26.05 12.98
C PRO A 163 -44.27 -25.35 13.61
N ASP A 164 -44.45 -24.12 14.07
CA ASP A 164 -43.40 -23.29 14.68
C ASP A 164 -43.96 -22.68 15.96
N THR A 165 -43.08 -22.25 16.87
CA THR A 165 -43.48 -21.72 18.19
C THR A 165 -44.36 -20.50 17.99
N GLY A 166 -45.61 -20.54 18.45
CA GLY A 166 -46.56 -19.45 18.32
C GLY A 166 -47.29 -19.37 16.97
N SER A 167 -47.17 -20.39 16.09
CA SER A 167 -47.96 -20.46 14.86
C SER A 167 -49.35 -21.07 15.11
N GLU A 168 -50.36 -20.68 14.31
CA GLU A 168 -51.73 -21.21 14.41
C GLU A 168 -51.81 -22.73 14.16
N PHE A 169 -50.75 -23.31 13.61
CA PHE A 169 -50.63 -24.73 13.30
C PHE A 169 -49.94 -25.52 14.42
N GLU A 170 -49.46 -24.85 15.47
CA GLU A 170 -48.94 -25.47 16.69
C GLU A 170 -50.12 -25.95 17.56
N SER A 171 -50.36 -27.26 17.55
CA SER A 171 -51.35 -27.92 18.41
C SER A 171 -50.96 -29.37 18.68
N GLU A 172 -51.55 -30.01 19.69
CA GLU A 172 -51.30 -31.43 19.98
C GLU A 172 -51.57 -32.35 18.77
N GLU A 173 -52.50 -31.94 17.89
CA GLU A 173 -52.84 -32.64 16.64
C GLU A 173 -52.09 -32.10 15.41
N GLY A 174 -51.75 -30.80 15.37
CA GLY A 174 -51.10 -30.12 14.24
C GLY A 174 -49.59 -30.35 14.11
N GLY A 175 -48.89 -30.69 15.20
CA GLY A 175 -47.45 -30.98 15.23
C GLY A 175 -46.63 -30.02 16.07
N ARG A 176 -45.37 -30.38 16.33
CA ARG A 176 -44.38 -29.56 17.07
C ARG A 176 -43.27 -29.07 16.14
N ILE A 177 -42.45 -28.13 16.64
CA ILE A 177 -41.24 -27.63 15.95
C ILE A 177 -40.32 -28.79 15.50
N GLN A 178 -40.22 -29.85 16.30
CA GLN A 178 -39.45 -31.05 15.95
C GLN A 178 -39.92 -31.70 14.64
N ASP A 179 -41.23 -31.74 14.39
CA ASP A 179 -41.79 -32.28 13.15
C ASP A 179 -41.43 -31.40 11.95
N ALA A 180 -41.41 -30.07 12.13
CA ALA A 180 -40.98 -29.13 11.09
C ALA A 180 -39.49 -29.30 10.76
N VAL A 181 -38.65 -29.43 11.79
CA VAL A 181 -37.21 -29.71 11.67
C VAL A 181 -36.99 -31.05 10.95
N ASP A 182 -37.69 -32.11 11.35
CA ASP A 182 -37.59 -33.42 10.73
C ASP A 182 -38.02 -33.41 9.26
N PHE A 183 -39.11 -32.71 8.94
CA PHE A 183 -39.57 -32.51 7.57
C PHE A 183 -38.51 -31.82 6.71
N LEU A 184 -37.96 -30.69 7.17
CA LEU A 184 -36.96 -29.93 6.44
C LEU A 184 -35.64 -30.71 6.30
N LEU A 185 -35.19 -31.42 7.35
CA LEU A 185 -33.98 -32.25 7.30
C LEU A 185 -34.13 -33.47 6.39
N LEU A 186 -35.31 -34.10 6.37
CA LEU A 186 -35.60 -35.19 5.44
C LEU A 186 -35.61 -34.68 4.00
N ASN A 187 -36.24 -33.52 3.74
CA ASN A 187 -36.24 -32.94 2.41
C ASN A 187 -34.83 -32.52 1.97
N PHE A 188 -34.06 -31.90 2.87
CA PHE A 188 -32.65 -31.56 2.65
C PHE A 188 -31.81 -32.80 2.29
N THR A 189 -31.97 -33.89 3.04
CA THR A 189 -31.26 -35.16 2.80
C THR A 189 -31.55 -35.71 1.41
N GLU A 190 -32.83 -35.74 1.01
CA GLU A 190 -33.21 -36.24 -0.31
C GLU A 190 -32.78 -35.29 -1.44
N MET A 191 -32.84 -33.97 -1.24
CA MET A 191 -32.33 -32.99 -2.21
C MET A 191 -30.81 -33.11 -2.37
N ASN A 192 -30.06 -33.29 -1.29
CA ASN A 192 -28.61 -33.52 -1.36
C ASN A 192 -28.28 -34.81 -2.15
N LYS A 193 -28.99 -35.91 -1.86
CA LYS A 193 -28.84 -37.17 -2.62
C LYS A 193 -29.12 -36.99 -4.12
N LEU A 194 -30.19 -36.28 -4.48
CA LEU A 194 -30.52 -35.99 -5.87
C LEU A 194 -29.45 -35.14 -6.55
N TRP A 195 -28.94 -34.14 -5.82
CA TRP A 195 -27.91 -33.24 -6.33
C TRP A 195 -26.56 -33.93 -6.55
N VAL A 196 -26.14 -34.81 -5.63
CA VAL A 196 -24.95 -35.67 -5.80
C VAL A 196 -25.16 -36.68 -6.92
N ARG A 197 -26.34 -37.27 -7.03
CA ARG A 197 -26.68 -38.20 -8.13
C ARG A 197 -26.52 -37.54 -9.51
N MET A 198 -26.75 -36.22 -9.61
CA MET A 198 -26.54 -35.47 -10.84
C MET A 198 -25.09 -35.55 -11.35
N GLN A 199 -24.10 -35.72 -10.47
CA GLN A 199 -22.69 -35.87 -10.85
C GLN A 199 -22.46 -37.12 -11.72
N HIS A 200 -23.17 -38.20 -11.40
CA HIS A 200 -23.01 -39.52 -12.02
C HIS A 200 -23.98 -39.77 -13.19
N GLN A 201 -24.81 -38.79 -13.54
CA GLN A 201 -25.77 -38.93 -14.64
C GLN A 201 -25.10 -38.60 -15.98
N GLY A 202 -25.14 -39.53 -16.95
CA GLY A 202 -24.65 -39.32 -18.31
C GLY A 202 -23.17 -39.68 -18.52
N ALA A 203 -22.61 -39.27 -19.64
CA ALA A 203 -21.24 -39.65 -20.04
C ALA A 203 -20.16 -38.87 -19.26
N GLN A 204 -18.98 -39.48 -19.07
CA GLN A 204 -17.86 -38.87 -18.34
C GLN A 204 -17.35 -37.58 -19.00
N ARG A 205 -17.43 -37.47 -20.33
CA ARG A 205 -17.02 -36.28 -21.09
C ARG A 205 -17.77 -35.01 -20.69
N ASP A 206 -19.01 -35.16 -20.23
CA ASP A 206 -19.87 -34.02 -19.89
C ASP A 206 -19.75 -33.62 -18.41
N ARG A 207 -18.75 -34.13 -17.67
CA ARG A 207 -18.55 -33.88 -16.23
C ARG A 207 -18.45 -32.39 -15.91
N ASP A 208 -17.59 -31.65 -16.61
CA ASP A 208 -17.37 -30.22 -16.35
C ASP A 208 -18.64 -29.39 -16.59
N ARG A 209 -19.43 -29.76 -17.61
CA ARG A 209 -20.74 -29.14 -17.88
C ARG A 209 -21.70 -29.40 -16.72
N ARG A 210 -21.74 -30.63 -16.20
CA ARG A 210 -22.58 -31.00 -15.04
C ARG A 210 -22.16 -30.29 -13.77
N GLU A 211 -20.86 -30.11 -13.52
CA GLU A 211 -20.39 -29.36 -12.35
C GLU A 211 -20.87 -27.90 -12.39
N LYS A 212 -20.82 -27.24 -13.55
CA LYS A 212 -21.40 -25.90 -13.75
C LYS A 212 -22.91 -25.88 -13.54
N GLU A 213 -23.63 -26.85 -14.10
CA GLU A 213 -25.08 -27.01 -13.92
C GLU A 213 -25.45 -27.28 -12.45
N ARG A 214 -24.68 -28.10 -11.75
CA ARG A 214 -24.84 -28.40 -10.31
C ARG A 214 -24.62 -27.17 -9.46
N GLN A 215 -23.62 -26.36 -9.76
CA GLN A 215 -23.35 -25.10 -9.05
C GLN A 215 -24.54 -24.14 -9.14
N GLN A 216 -25.22 -24.07 -10.31
CA GLN A 216 -26.41 -23.23 -10.50
C GLN A 216 -27.61 -23.69 -9.68
N LEU A 217 -27.73 -25.01 -9.44
CA LEU A 217 -28.83 -25.58 -8.65
C LEU A 217 -28.53 -25.69 -7.15
N ALA A 218 -27.31 -25.36 -6.72
CA ALA A 218 -26.89 -25.48 -5.32
C ALA A 218 -27.79 -24.67 -4.37
N ASP A 219 -28.22 -23.48 -4.81
CA ASP A 219 -29.14 -22.60 -4.07
C ASP A 219 -30.46 -23.29 -3.68
N LEU A 220 -30.98 -24.17 -4.54
CA LEU A 220 -32.21 -24.91 -4.23
C LEU A 220 -32.05 -25.82 -3.01
N VAL A 221 -30.88 -26.43 -2.84
CA VAL A 221 -30.58 -27.28 -1.68
C VAL A 221 -30.37 -26.39 -0.45
N GLY A 222 -29.62 -25.30 -0.60
CA GLY A 222 -29.31 -24.34 0.48
C GLY A 222 -30.54 -23.67 1.09
N LYS A 223 -31.60 -23.44 0.31
CA LYS A 223 -32.88 -22.90 0.80
C LYS A 223 -33.50 -23.70 1.94
N ASN A 224 -33.30 -25.02 2.00
CA ASN A 224 -33.78 -25.82 3.13
C ASN A 224 -33.12 -25.39 4.44
N LEU A 225 -31.80 -25.14 4.40
CA LEU A 225 -31.06 -24.67 5.57
C LEU A 225 -31.49 -23.24 5.93
N THR A 226 -31.76 -22.39 4.93
CA THR A 226 -32.28 -21.04 5.15
C THR A 226 -33.66 -21.06 5.82
N TYR A 227 -34.53 -22.00 5.45
CA TYR A 227 -35.82 -22.15 6.13
C TYR A 227 -35.66 -22.69 7.55
N LEU A 228 -34.68 -23.57 7.80
CA LEU A 228 -34.38 -24.02 9.15
C LEU A 228 -33.95 -22.85 10.06
N SER A 229 -33.13 -21.91 9.58
CA SER A 229 -32.71 -20.76 10.39
C SER A 229 -33.78 -19.68 10.56
N GLN A 230 -34.83 -19.71 9.74
CA GLN A 230 -35.99 -18.80 9.85
C GLN A 230 -37.02 -19.28 10.88
N LEU A 231 -36.90 -20.50 11.42
CA LEU A 231 -37.79 -21.00 12.46
C LEU A 231 -37.53 -20.25 13.77
N GLU A 232 -38.55 -19.58 14.30
CA GLU A 232 -38.43 -18.82 15.55
C GLU A 232 -38.22 -19.75 16.75
N GLY A 233 -38.74 -20.98 16.68
CA GLY A 233 -38.55 -22.02 17.68
C GLY A 233 -37.18 -22.70 17.72
N LEU A 234 -36.26 -22.35 16.82
CA LEU A 234 -34.94 -22.98 16.78
C LEU A 234 -34.03 -22.41 17.88
N ASN A 235 -34.03 -23.06 19.05
CA ASN A 235 -33.10 -22.75 20.13
C ASN A 235 -31.73 -23.45 19.93
N PHE A 236 -30.73 -23.02 20.70
CA PHE A 236 -29.38 -23.59 20.66
C PHE A 236 -29.34 -25.09 20.99
N GLU A 237 -30.15 -25.56 21.95
CA GLU A 237 -30.20 -26.97 22.36
C GLU A 237 -30.72 -27.90 21.25
N LEU A 238 -31.79 -27.50 20.55
CA LEU A 238 -32.32 -28.22 19.39
C LEU A 238 -31.35 -28.17 18.23
N TYR A 239 -30.68 -27.04 18.02
CA TYR A 239 -29.64 -26.93 16.99
C TYR A 239 -28.47 -27.87 17.27
N GLN A 240 -27.88 -27.81 18.47
CA GLN A 240 -26.75 -28.65 18.87
C GLN A 240 -27.11 -30.14 18.91
N GLY A 241 -28.29 -30.48 19.40
CA GLY A 241 -28.71 -31.86 19.61
C GLY A 241 -29.24 -32.57 18.36
N GLN A 242 -29.93 -31.86 17.45
CA GLN A 242 -30.65 -32.50 16.34
C GLN A 242 -30.25 -31.97 14.97
N VAL A 243 -30.25 -30.65 14.76
CA VAL A 243 -30.02 -30.06 13.43
C VAL A 243 -28.56 -30.20 13.01
N HIS A 244 -27.64 -29.71 13.84
CA HIS A 244 -26.22 -29.65 13.53
C HIS A 244 -25.60 -31.04 13.25
N PRO A 245 -25.81 -32.08 14.09
CA PRO A 245 -25.24 -33.40 13.83
C PRO A 245 -25.76 -34.04 12.55
N ARG A 246 -27.06 -33.90 12.26
CA ARG A 246 -27.67 -34.49 11.07
C ARG A 246 -27.23 -33.79 9.79
N VAL A 247 -27.09 -32.47 9.81
CA VAL A 247 -26.55 -31.74 8.66
C VAL A 247 -25.09 -32.13 8.42
N LEU A 248 -24.25 -32.16 9.46
CA LEU A 248 -22.85 -32.58 9.34
C LEU A 248 -22.70 -34.03 8.85
N GLU A 249 -23.54 -34.95 9.33
CA GLU A 249 -23.56 -36.34 8.85
C GLU A 249 -23.83 -36.39 7.34
N GLN A 250 -24.76 -35.59 6.82
CA GLN A 250 -25.03 -35.52 5.39
C GLN A 250 -23.88 -34.87 4.60
N VAL A 251 -23.21 -33.85 5.16
CA VAL A 251 -22.07 -33.21 4.52
C VAL A 251 -20.89 -34.18 4.43
N VAL A 252 -20.49 -34.82 5.53
CA VAL A 252 -19.38 -35.80 5.52
C VAL A 252 -19.77 -37.05 4.71
N GLY A 253 -21.01 -37.51 4.83
CA GLY A 253 -21.51 -38.72 4.17
C GLY A 253 -21.64 -38.63 2.65
N CYS A 254 -21.78 -37.44 2.07
CA CYS A 254 -22.01 -37.29 0.63
C CYS A 254 -20.77 -37.57 -0.26
N ARG A 255 -19.55 -37.43 0.29
CA ARG A 255 -18.27 -37.69 -0.40
C ARG A 255 -18.15 -37.06 -1.80
N ASP A 256 -18.68 -35.85 -1.96
CA ASP A 256 -18.62 -35.09 -3.22
C ASP A 256 -18.04 -33.69 -2.94
N ASP A 257 -16.98 -33.32 -3.69
CA ASP A 257 -16.20 -32.10 -3.44
C ASP A 257 -17.06 -30.83 -3.51
N LEU A 258 -17.89 -30.71 -4.55
CA LEU A 258 -18.75 -29.55 -4.79
C LEU A 258 -19.80 -29.41 -3.69
N ALA A 259 -20.44 -30.53 -3.34
CA ALA A 259 -21.50 -30.55 -2.34
C ALA A 259 -20.97 -30.24 -0.95
N GLN A 260 -19.85 -30.83 -0.57
CA GLN A 260 -19.22 -30.57 0.72
C GLN A 260 -18.81 -29.10 0.86
N GLN A 261 -18.19 -28.53 -0.17
CA GLN A 261 -17.76 -27.14 -0.14
C GLN A 261 -18.96 -26.20 0.03
N TYR A 262 -19.98 -26.34 -0.82
CA TYR A 262 -21.15 -25.45 -0.79
C TYR A 262 -21.97 -25.60 0.49
N LEU A 263 -22.26 -26.83 0.92
CA LEU A 263 -23.09 -27.07 2.10
C LEU A 263 -22.41 -26.59 3.38
N MET A 264 -21.08 -26.76 3.50
CA MET A 264 -20.35 -26.26 4.65
C MET A 264 -20.34 -24.73 4.69
N GLN A 265 -20.16 -24.06 3.54
CA GLN A 265 -20.33 -22.61 3.44
C GLN A 265 -21.75 -22.16 3.79
N CYS A 266 -22.76 -22.89 3.35
CA CYS A 266 -24.15 -22.60 3.65
C CYS A 266 -24.43 -22.71 5.15
N VAL A 267 -23.91 -23.75 5.84
CA VAL A 267 -24.00 -23.86 7.30
C VAL A 267 -23.37 -22.64 7.97
N VAL A 268 -22.16 -22.23 7.54
CA VAL A 268 -21.44 -21.07 8.09
C VAL A 268 -22.11 -19.74 7.77
N GLN A 269 -22.93 -19.62 6.72
CA GLN A 269 -23.59 -18.37 6.32
C GLN A 269 -25.01 -18.21 6.87
N VAL A 270 -25.72 -19.33 7.06
CA VAL A 270 -27.17 -19.31 7.28
C VAL A 270 -27.54 -19.28 8.77
N PHE A 271 -26.78 -19.96 9.62
CA PHE A 271 -27.08 -20.03 11.05
C PHE A 271 -26.46 -18.85 11.82
N PRO A 272 -27.03 -18.41 12.95
CA PRO A 272 -26.46 -17.33 13.79
C PRO A 272 -25.07 -17.64 14.36
N ASP A 273 -24.32 -16.58 14.69
CA ASP A 273 -22.95 -16.67 15.21
C ASP A 273 -22.88 -17.31 16.61
N ASP A 274 -23.88 -17.09 17.45
CA ASP A 274 -23.98 -17.72 18.79
C ASP A 274 -24.01 -19.24 18.69
N PHE A 275 -24.68 -19.78 17.67
CA PHE A 275 -24.74 -21.22 17.45
C PHE A 275 -23.38 -21.76 17.02
N HIS A 276 -22.66 -21.00 16.16
CA HIS A 276 -21.32 -21.37 15.73
C HIS A 276 -20.31 -21.40 16.88
N LEU A 277 -20.40 -20.49 17.85
CA LEU A 277 -19.54 -20.49 19.02
C LEU A 277 -19.72 -21.78 19.85
N GLY A 278 -20.96 -22.16 20.11
CA GLY A 278 -21.27 -23.37 20.89
C GLY A 278 -21.04 -24.69 20.13
N THR A 279 -21.12 -24.68 18.79
CA THR A 279 -20.87 -25.87 17.94
C THR A 279 -19.53 -25.84 17.21
N LEU A 280 -18.58 -25.00 17.63
CA LEU A 280 -17.30 -24.83 16.94
C LEU A 280 -16.50 -26.15 16.92
N SER A 281 -16.44 -26.87 18.05
CA SER A 281 -15.65 -28.10 18.14
C SER A 281 -16.16 -29.21 17.18
N PRO A 282 -17.47 -29.54 17.13
CA PRO A 282 -17.99 -30.46 16.12
C PRO A 282 -17.78 -30.00 14.67
N LEU A 283 -17.97 -28.70 14.39
CA LEU A 283 -17.79 -28.13 13.06
C LEU A 283 -16.34 -28.26 12.57
N LEU A 284 -15.38 -27.90 13.42
CA LEU A 284 -13.96 -28.00 13.12
C LEU A 284 -13.49 -29.46 13.01
N ALA A 285 -14.05 -30.37 13.80
CA ALA A 285 -13.75 -31.81 13.71
C ALA A 285 -14.26 -32.46 12.41
N ALA A 286 -15.21 -31.83 11.72
CA ALA A 286 -15.70 -32.28 10.42
C ALA A 286 -14.78 -31.86 9.26
N LEU A 287 -14.00 -30.77 9.40
CA LEU A 287 -13.14 -30.26 8.31
C LEU A 287 -12.08 -31.27 7.82
N PRO A 288 -11.37 -32.01 8.70
CA PRO A 288 -10.39 -33.01 8.25
C PRO A 288 -11.03 -34.19 7.48
N GLN A 289 -12.31 -34.48 7.74
CA GLN A 289 -13.05 -35.61 7.14
C GLN A 289 -13.58 -35.31 5.72
N LEU A 290 -13.43 -34.06 5.25
CA LEU A 290 -13.87 -33.65 3.92
C LEU A 290 -12.96 -34.26 2.84
N GLN A 291 -13.45 -34.31 1.60
CA GLN A 291 -12.67 -34.82 0.48
C GLN A 291 -11.51 -33.85 0.12
N PRO A 292 -10.37 -34.35 -0.39
CA PRO A 292 -9.21 -33.50 -0.73
C PRO A 292 -9.47 -32.45 -1.80
N GLY A 293 -10.48 -32.65 -2.65
CA GLY A 293 -10.87 -31.67 -3.67
C GLY A 293 -11.61 -30.44 -3.10
N VAL A 294 -12.03 -30.49 -1.83
CA VAL A 294 -12.74 -29.39 -1.16
C VAL A 294 -11.75 -28.29 -0.80
N LYS A 295 -12.08 -27.05 -1.20
CA LYS A 295 -11.28 -25.88 -0.81
C LYS A 295 -11.57 -25.46 0.63
N ILE A 296 -10.96 -26.19 1.59
CA ILE A 296 -11.15 -25.98 3.03
C ILE A 296 -10.79 -24.56 3.46
N HIS A 297 -9.77 -23.95 2.84
CA HIS A 297 -9.35 -22.58 3.15
C HIS A 297 -10.47 -21.55 2.95
N VAL A 298 -11.35 -21.72 1.95
CA VAL A 298 -12.47 -20.80 1.70
C VAL A 298 -13.53 -20.91 2.80
N ILE A 299 -13.79 -22.13 3.27
CA ILE A 299 -14.73 -22.39 4.38
C ILE A 299 -14.20 -21.76 5.66
N LEU A 300 -12.93 -22.02 5.98
CA LEU A 300 -12.30 -21.50 7.19
C LEU A 300 -12.23 -19.97 7.15
N SER A 301 -11.87 -19.37 6.01
CA SER A 301 -11.86 -17.91 5.84
C SER A 301 -13.25 -17.31 6.07
N SER A 302 -14.29 -17.89 5.48
CA SER A 302 -15.67 -17.41 5.68
C SER A 302 -16.14 -17.52 7.13
N LEU A 303 -15.71 -18.55 7.86
CA LEU A 303 -16.04 -18.71 9.28
C LEU A 303 -15.29 -17.67 10.13
N LEU A 304 -13.99 -17.51 9.90
CA LEU A 304 -13.13 -16.58 10.63
C LEU A 304 -13.52 -15.13 10.40
N ASP A 305 -13.80 -14.73 9.16
CA ASP A 305 -14.29 -13.38 8.83
C ASP A 305 -15.58 -13.07 9.57
N ARG A 306 -16.46 -14.06 9.69
CA ARG A 306 -17.75 -13.91 10.35
C ARG A 306 -17.59 -13.78 11.87
N LEU A 307 -16.76 -14.62 12.49
CA LEU A 307 -16.43 -14.52 13.91
C LEU A 307 -15.68 -13.22 14.24
N ALA A 308 -14.80 -12.74 13.36
CA ALA A 308 -14.12 -11.45 13.52
C ALA A 308 -15.11 -10.27 13.49
N ARG A 309 -16.09 -10.29 12.56
CA ARG A 309 -17.18 -9.31 12.53
C ARG A 309 -18.07 -9.40 13.76
N TYR A 310 -18.31 -10.59 14.29
CA TYR A 310 -19.09 -10.76 15.52
C TYR A 310 -18.38 -10.14 16.73
N ALA A 311 -17.08 -10.40 16.87
CA ALA A 311 -16.25 -9.79 17.91
C ALA A 311 -16.15 -8.27 17.80
N SER A 312 -16.13 -7.70 16.58
CA SER A 312 -16.06 -6.24 16.41
C SER A 312 -17.37 -5.53 16.78
N VAL A 313 -18.51 -6.23 16.72
CA VAL A 313 -19.82 -5.68 17.08
C VAL A 313 -20.11 -5.80 18.57
N GLN A 314 -19.60 -6.84 19.25
CA GLN A 314 -19.86 -7.08 20.67
C GLN A 314 -18.56 -7.36 21.45
N SER A 315 -18.14 -6.41 22.29
CA SER A 315 -16.90 -6.53 23.08
C SER A 315 -16.96 -7.65 24.13
N THR A 316 -18.14 -8.04 24.61
CA THR A 316 -18.32 -9.16 25.58
C THR A 316 -18.04 -10.53 24.97
N VAL A 317 -18.02 -10.63 23.63
CA VAL A 317 -17.77 -11.89 22.92
C VAL A 317 -16.29 -12.25 22.97
N VAL A 318 -15.38 -11.28 23.09
CA VAL A 318 -13.94 -11.54 23.19
C VAL A 318 -13.62 -12.33 24.48
N GLU A 319 -14.27 -11.99 25.59
CA GLU A 319 -14.17 -12.74 26.86
C GLU A 319 -14.71 -14.17 26.69
N ALA A 320 -15.86 -14.33 26.02
CA ALA A 320 -16.42 -15.65 25.73
C ALA A 320 -15.52 -16.48 24.79
N PHE A 321 -14.80 -15.84 23.86
CA PHE A 321 -13.84 -16.52 22.99
C PHE A 321 -12.61 -17.01 23.75
N ASP A 322 -12.16 -16.24 24.75
CA ASP A 322 -11.06 -16.63 25.62
C ASP A 322 -11.45 -17.78 26.55
N GLU A 323 -12.63 -17.72 27.16
CA GLU A 323 -13.17 -18.83 27.96
C GLU A 323 -13.35 -20.10 27.12
N ALA A 324 -13.80 -19.96 25.88
CA ALA A 324 -13.99 -21.08 24.97
C ALA A 324 -12.70 -21.57 24.29
N GLY A 325 -11.58 -20.85 24.44
CA GLY A 325 -10.30 -21.18 23.81
C GLY A 325 -10.36 -21.25 22.28
N VAL A 326 -11.11 -20.34 21.65
CA VAL A 326 -11.45 -20.38 20.21
C VAL A 326 -10.20 -20.44 19.34
N PHE A 327 -9.20 -19.59 19.63
CA PHE A 327 -7.94 -19.56 18.87
C PHE A 327 -7.21 -20.92 18.88
N GLN A 328 -7.09 -21.56 20.05
CA GLN A 328 -6.38 -22.85 20.15
C GLN A 328 -7.12 -23.94 19.39
N LYS A 329 -8.47 -23.99 19.50
CA LYS A 329 -9.30 -24.94 18.73
C LYS A 329 -9.14 -24.75 17.22
N LEU A 330 -9.12 -23.50 16.76
CA LEU A 330 -8.91 -23.16 15.34
C LEU A 330 -7.51 -23.57 14.86
N LEU A 331 -6.49 -23.31 15.65
CA LEU A 331 -5.10 -23.66 15.34
C LEU A 331 -4.90 -25.19 15.31
N GLU A 332 -5.46 -25.92 16.26
CA GLU A 332 -5.44 -27.38 16.30
C GLU A 332 -6.20 -27.99 15.12
N ALA A 333 -7.36 -27.42 14.76
CA ALA A 333 -8.11 -27.85 13.59
C ALA A 333 -7.33 -27.63 12.29
N ALA A 334 -6.69 -26.46 12.12
CA ALA A 334 -5.85 -26.19 10.96
C ALA A 334 -4.66 -27.17 10.86
N LYS A 335 -3.99 -27.46 11.98
CA LYS A 335 -2.94 -28.49 12.05
C LYS A 335 -3.47 -29.86 11.65
N SER A 336 -4.62 -30.26 12.19
CA SER A 336 -5.27 -31.53 11.86
C SER A 336 -5.61 -31.64 10.37
N VAL A 337 -6.17 -30.59 9.77
CA VAL A 337 -6.46 -30.52 8.33
C VAL A 337 -5.18 -30.71 7.51
N VAL A 338 -4.10 -30.00 7.84
CA VAL A 338 -2.82 -30.11 7.12
C VAL A 338 -2.24 -31.52 7.18
N THR A 339 -2.35 -32.19 8.35
CA THR A 339 -1.85 -33.57 8.53
C THR A 339 -2.67 -34.63 7.81
N GLN A 340 -4.00 -34.48 7.74
CA GLN A 340 -4.88 -35.47 7.13
C GLN A 340 -5.02 -35.28 5.60
N GLN A 341 -4.87 -34.05 5.11
CA GLN A 341 -5.03 -33.70 3.69
C GLN A 341 -3.66 -33.53 3.01
N SER A 342 -3.02 -34.66 2.66
CA SER A 342 -1.71 -34.67 1.98
C SER A 342 -1.74 -34.15 0.55
N GLY A 343 -2.93 -34.06 -0.09
CA GLY A 343 -3.09 -33.58 -1.46
C GLY A 343 -3.36 -32.08 -1.61
N MET A 344 -3.41 -31.33 -0.50
CA MET A 344 -3.70 -29.90 -0.50
C MET A 344 -2.50 -29.09 -1.00
N GLN A 345 -2.72 -28.09 -1.86
CA GLN A 345 -1.62 -27.24 -2.36
C GLN A 345 -1.02 -26.38 -1.24
N SER A 346 0.29 -26.13 -1.29
CA SER A 346 0.98 -25.25 -0.33
C SER A 346 0.38 -23.84 -0.29
N ALA A 347 -0.13 -23.33 -1.41
CA ALA A 347 -0.84 -22.04 -1.49
C ALA A 347 -2.13 -22.03 -0.66
N ASP A 348 -2.90 -23.11 -0.69
CA ASP A 348 -4.14 -23.23 0.07
C ASP A 348 -3.87 -23.34 1.58
N VAL A 349 -2.78 -24.01 1.97
CA VAL A 349 -2.36 -24.10 3.38
C VAL A 349 -2.00 -22.72 3.92
N THR A 350 -1.18 -21.97 3.18
CA THR A 350 -0.83 -20.60 3.55
C THR A 350 -2.08 -19.71 3.63
N ALA A 351 -3.05 -19.89 2.72
CA ALA A 351 -4.32 -19.16 2.75
C ALA A 351 -5.14 -19.43 4.03
N MET A 352 -5.12 -20.65 4.58
CA MET A 352 -5.75 -20.93 5.88
C MET A 352 -5.10 -20.14 7.01
N TYR A 353 -3.77 -20.11 7.03
CA TYR A 353 -3.02 -19.39 8.07
C TYR A 353 -3.13 -17.86 7.88
N ILE A 354 -3.29 -17.35 6.66
CA ILE A 354 -3.63 -15.95 6.39
C ILE A 354 -4.94 -15.59 7.10
N ALA A 355 -6.00 -16.38 6.90
CA ALA A 355 -7.28 -16.10 7.53
C ALA A 355 -7.18 -16.16 9.07
N LEU A 356 -6.38 -17.08 9.62
CA LEU A 356 -6.11 -17.14 11.06
C LEU A 356 -5.38 -15.89 11.57
N VAL A 357 -4.36 -15.41 10.87
CA VAL A 357 -3.63 -14.20 11.27
C VAL A 357 -4.50 -12.94 11.15
N GLN A 358 -5.35 -12.85 10.12
CA GLN A 358 -6.33 -11.78 9.98
C GLN A 358 -7.33 -11.78 11.15
N PHE A 359 -7.86 -12.96 11.49
CA PHE A 359 -8.74 -13.13 12.65
C PHE A 359 -8.05 -12.71 13.94
N THR A 360 -6.84 -13.18 14.22
CA THR A 360 -6.12 -12.81 15.45
C THR A 360 -5.81 -11.32 15.50
N SER A 361 -5.48 -10.70 14.36
CA SER A 361 -5.20 -9.26 14.32
C SER A 361 -6.45 -8.42 14.55
N ALA A 362 -7.62 -8.89 14.10
CA ALA A 362 -8.89 -8.22 14.30
C ALA A 362 -9.47 -8.40 15.72
N VAL A 363 -9.32 -9.61 16.30
CA VAL A 363 -9.96 -9.97 17.59
C VAL A 363 -9.03 -9.78 18.79
N TYR A 364 -7.72 -10.02 18.61
CA TYR A 364 -6.74 -9.97 19.69
C TYR A 364 -5.54 -9.04 19.39
N PRO A 365 -5.75 -7.70 19.32
CA PRO A 365 -4.69 -6.76 19.01
C PRO A 365 -3.54 -6.74 20.03
N ASP A 366 -3.75 -7.19 21.27
CA ASP A 366 -2.70 -7.13 22.30
C ASP A 366 -1.88 -8.43 22.42
N ARG A 367 -2.26 -9.51 21.70
CA ARG A 367 -1.69 -10.87 21.88
C ARG A 367 -0.84 -11.31 20.70
N LEU A 368 0.35 -10.73 20.59
CA LEU A 368 1.37 -11.11 19.60
C LEU A 368 1.79 -12.59 19.66
N ASP A 369 1.65 -13.23 20.83
CA ASP A 369 1.93 -14.66 21.01
C ASP A 369 1.13 -15.55 20.04
N TYR A 370 -0.13 -15.19 19.78
CA TYR A 370 -1.01 -15.95 18.90
C TYR A 370 -0.59 -15.83 17.44
N ILE A 371 -0.14 -14.65 17.02
CA ILE A 371 0.44 -14.44 15.69
C ILE A 371 1.72 -15.28 15.55
N ASN A 372 2.61 -15.26 16.55
CA ASN A 372 3.83 -16.06 16.53
C ASN A 372 3.54 -17.58 16.46
N GLN A 373 2.51 -18.05 17.19
CA GLN A 373 2.06 -19.45 17.12
C GLN A 373 1.51 -19.82 15.74
N ALA A 374 0.72 -18.94 15.12
CA ALA A 374 0.19 -19.16 13.77
C ALA A 374 1.30 -19.18 12.71
N LEU A 375 2.25 -18.24 12.78
CA LEU A 375 3.43 -18.21 11.91
C LEU A 375 4.31 -19.45 12.11
N THR A 376 4.51 -19.89 13.36
CA THR A 376 5.25 -21.11 13.68
C THR A 376 4.59 -22.33 13.04
N ALA A 377 3.26 -22.47 13.19
CA ALA A 377 2.51 -23.59 12.62
C ALA A 377 2.55 -23.58 11.08
N CYS A 378 2.48 -22.39 10.46
CA CYS A 378 2.62 -22.23 9.02
C CYS A 378 4.02 -22.64 8.54
N HIS A 379 5.08 -22.18 9.21
CA HIS A 379 6.45 -22.53 8.88
C HIS A 379 6.68 -24.05 9.00
N THR A 380 6.23 -24.69 10.08
CA THR A 380 6.38 -26.15 10.24
C THR A 380 5.63 -26.92 9.16
N ALA A 381 4.40 -26.50 8.84
CA ALA A 381 3.58 -27.13 7.81
C ALA A 381 4.23 -27.04 6.41
N LEU A 382 4.81 -25.89 6.08
CA LEU A 382 5.47 -25.68 4.78
C LEU A 382 6.84 -26.36 4.72
N ALA A 383 7.61 -26.35 5.81
CA ALA A 383 8.91 -27.02 5.87
C ALA A 383 8.77 -28.54 5.66
N GLU A 384 7.81 -29.18 6.33
CA GLU A 384 7.52 -30.61 6.18
C GLU A 384 7.13 -30.98 4.74
N ARG A 385 6.43 -30.09 4.03
CA ARG A 385 5.98 -30.31 2.64
C ARG A 385 7.06 -30.01 1.62
N SER A 386 7.85 -28.94 1.80
CA SER A 386 9.00 -28.65 0.94
C SER A 386 10.03 -29.79 0.94
N ALA A 387 10.18 -30.50 2.07
CA ALA A 387 11.03 -31.67 2.19
C ALA A 387 10.49 -32.88 1.40
N GLN A 388 9.18 -32.92 1.10
CA GLN A 388 8.52 -34.00 0.36
C GLN A 388 8.43 -33.70 -1.15
N GLU A 389 8.25 -32.44 -1.55
CA GLU A 389 7.93 -32.06 -2.93
C GLU A 389 9.15 -31.67 -3.78
N GLY A 390 10.30 -31.31 -3.19
CA GLY A 390 11.57 -31.07 -3.91
C GLY A 390 11.59 -29.86 -4.87
N GLU A 391 10.43 -29.32 -5.23
CA GLU A 391 10.23 -28.03 -5.89
C GLU A 391 9.91 -26.95 -4.85
N GLY A 392 10.28 -25.69 -5.13
CA GLY A 392 10.15 -24.58 -4.19
C GLY A 392 8.73 -24.41 -3.61
N VAL A 393 8.62 -23.64 -2.53
CA VAL A 393 7.34 -23.36 -1.86
C VAL A 393 6.44 -22.59 -2.83
N GLY A 394 5.61 -23.28 -3.63
CA GLY A 394 4.71 -22.71 -4.66
C GLY A 394 3.57 -21.82 -4.11
N ALA A 395 3.82 -21.08 -3.02
CA ALA A 395 2.92 -20.25 -2.24
C ALA A 395 3.53 -18.88 -1.93
N GLU A 396 4.48 -18.39 -2.74
CA GLU A 396 5.23 -17.16 -2.42
C GLU A 396 4.34 -15.92 -2.30
N LYS A 397 3.34 -15.76 -3.19
CA LYS A 397 2.38 -14.64 -3.13
C LYS A 397 1.56 -14.65 -1.84
N GLN A 398 1.14 -15.83 -1.40
CA GLN A 398 0.39 -16.01 -0.16
C GLN A 398 1.28 -15.79 1.05
N LEU A 399 2.56 -16.18 1.01
CA LEU A 399 3.52 -15.89 2.08
C LEU A 399 3.78 -14.39 2.23
N VAL A 400 3.93 -13.68 1.11
CA VAL A 400 4.02 -12.22 1.07
C VAL A 400 2.79 -11.59 1.74
N GLN A 401 1.57 -12.07 1.40
CA GLN A 401 0.34 -11.60 2.02
C GLN A 401 0.29 -11.89 3.52
N LEU A 402 0.69 -13.10 3.95
CA LEU A 402 0.74 -13.51 5.36
C LEU A 402 1.62 -12.58 6.20
N LEU A 403 2.80 -12.23 5.67
CA LEU A 403 3.75 -11.35 6.35
C LEU A 403 3.35 -9.87 6.30
N SER A 404 2.56 -9.46 5.31
CA SER A 404 2.10 -8.07 5.18
C SER A 404 1.02 -7.71 6.21
N ILE A 405 0.17 -8.66 6.62
CA ILE A 405 -0.96 -8.39 7.53
C ILE A 405 -0.51 -7.84 8.90
N PRO A 406 0.50 -8.43 9.58
CA PRO A 406 1.00 -7.85 10.82
C PRO A 406 1.62 -6.47 10.61
N LEU A 407 2.29 -6.22 9.48
CA LEU A 407 2.93 -4.92 9.19
C LEU A 407 1.91 -3.78 9.05
N ASP A 408 0.70 -4.07 8.57
CA ASP A 408 -0.37 -3.07 8.43
C ASP A 408 -1.09 -2.80 9.76
N SER A 409 -1.12 -3.79 10.66
CA SER A 409 -1.94 -3.75 11.88
C SER A 409 -1.15 -3.33 13.13
N TYR A 410 0.16 -3.56 13.15
CA TYR A 410 1.02 -3.39 14.33
C TYR A 410 2.21 -2.47 14.05
N ASP A 411 2.84 -2.00 15.13
CA ASP A 411 4.12 -1.29 15.03
C ASP A 411 5.19 -2.19 14.41
N VAL A 412 5.85 -1.71 13.37
CA VAL A 412 6.78 -2.52 12.56
C VAL A 412 7.90 -3.09 13.42
N VAL A 413 8.38 -2.34 14.42
CA VAL A 413 9.45 -2.82 15.31
C VAL A 413 9.01 -4.03 16.13
N THR A 414 7.76 -4.06 16.58
CA THR A 414 7.20 -5.20 17.32
C THR A 414 7.01 -6.43 16.44
N VAL A 415 6.61 -6.23 15.19
CA VAL A 415 6.45 -7.32 14.20
C VAL A 415 7.80 -7.93 13.82
N LEU A 416 8.81 -7.09 13.59
CA LEU A 416 10.15 -7.55 13.23
C LEU A 416 10.85 -8.27 14.40
N ALA A 417 10.41 -8.03 15.64
CA ALA A 417 10.91 -8.73 16.83
C ALA A 417 10.29 -10.12 17.04
N LEU A 418 9.35 -10.57 16.20
CA LEU A 418 8.74 -11.89 16.31
C LEU A 418 9.73 -13.02 15.96
N ASP A 419 9.89 -13.99 16.86
CA ASP A 419 10.92 -15.05 16.78
C ASP A 419 10.93 -15.83 15.45
N LYS A 420 9.75 -16.10 14.88
CA LYS A 420 9.62 -16.91 13.65
C LYS A 420 9.35 -16.11 12.39
N TYR A 421 9.24 -14.78 12.48
CA TYR A 421 9.14 -13.93 11.31
C TYR A 421 10.37 -14.06 10.39
N PRO A 422 11.63 -14.07 10.89
CA PRO A 422 12.82 -14.39 10.07
C PRO A 422 12.77 -15.79 9.43
N SER A 423 12.23 -16.77 10.15
CA SER A 423 12.16 -18.15 9.65
C SER A 423 11.20 -18.28 8.47
N VAL A 424 10.05 -17.60 8.51
CA VAL A 424 9.09 -17.58 7.39
C VAL A 424 9.66 -16.80 6.20
N MET A 425 10.35 -15.68 6.44
CA MET A 425 10.99 -14.91 5.36
C MET A 425 12.12 -15.69 4.67
N ALA A 426 12.81 -16.57 5.41
CA ALA A 426 13.83 -17.46 4.83
C ALA A 426 13.25 -18.48 3.82
N LEU A 427 11.95 -18.76 3.86
CA LEU A 427 11.29 -19.64 2.87
C LEU A 427 11.03 -18.95 1.52
N LEU A 428 11.13 -17.62 1.45
CA LEU A 428 10.91 -16.85 0.22
C LEU A 428 12.11 -16.94 -0.72
N SER A 429 11.84 -16.91 -2.03
CA SER A 429 12.87 -16.75 -3.06
C SER A 429 13.48 -15.33 -3.03
N PRO A 430 14.72 -15.16 -3.54
CA PRO A 430 15.36 -13.84 -3.60
C PRO A 430 14.51 -12.68 -4.17
N PRO A 431 13.75 -12.83 -5.29
CA PRO A 431 12.92 -11.74 -5.80
C PRO A 431 11.75 -11.39 -4.87
N THR A 432 11.11 -12.38 -4.25
CA THR A 432 9.99 -12.13 -3.34
C THR A 432 10.43 -11.61 -1.98
N ARG A 433 11.66 -11.92 -1.54
CA ARG A 433 12.30 -11.23 -0.40
C ARG A 433 12.52 -9.75 -0.68
N LYS A 434 12.90 -9.38 -1.92
CA LYS A 434 13.04 -7.98 -2.34
C LYS A 434 11.69 -7.26 -2.27
N GLU A 435 10.62 -7.87 -2.79
CA GLU A 435 9.26 -7.32 -2.70
C GLU A 435 8.83 -7.11 -1.23
N MET A 436 9.09 -8.08 -0.35
CA MET A 436 8.80 -7.91 1.08
C MET A 436 9.64 -6.83 1.74
N ALA A 437 10.92 -6.71 1.38
CA ALA A 437 11.76 -5.65 1.91
C ALA A 437 11.21 -4.26 1.54
N VAL A 438 10.73 -4.07 0.30
CA VAL A 438 10.06 -2.82 -0.13
C VAL A 438 8.83 -2.55 0.73
N LYS A 439 7.97 -3.57 0.94
CA LYS A 439 6.77 -3.44 1.79
C LYS A 439 7.09 -3.09 3.24
N ILE A 440 8.16 -3.66 3.81
CA ILE A 440 8.61 -3.32 5.17
C ILE A 440 9.06 -1.86 5.23
N VAL A 441 9.86 -1.40 4.26
CA VAL A 441 10.30 0.00 4.20
C VAL A 441 9.11 0.95 4.05
N ASP A 442 8.17 0.63 3.17
CA ASP A 442 6.95 1.42 2.99
C ASP A 442 6.09 1.46 4.26
N ALA A 443 5.95 0.35 4.97
CA ALA A 443 5.21 0.29 6.23
C ALA A 443 5.85 1.21 7.29
N ILE A 444 7.18 1.20 7.41
CA ILE A 444 7.95 2.10 8.30
C ILE A 444 7.74 3.56 7.91
N LEU A 445 7.80 3.87 6.61
CA LEU A 445 7.63 5.24 6.12
C LEU A 445 6.21 5.77 6.28
N LYS A 446 5.19 4.91 6.15
CA LYS A 446 3.77 5.27 6.34
C LYS A 446 3.42 5.50 7.80
N THR A 447 3.90 4.63 8.68
CA THR A 447 3.67 4.74 10.13
C THR A 447 4.55 5.82 10.78
N GLY A 448 5.69 6.15 10.18
CA GLY A 448 6.63 7.13 10.69
C GLY A 448 7.41 6.62 11.91
N THR A 449 7.59 5.31 12.04
CA THR A 449 8.25 4.69 13.20
C THR A 449 9.73 5.04 13.22
N LEU A 450 10.17 5.66 14.32
CA LEU A 450 11.58 6.04 14.50
C LEU A 450 12.38 4.83 14.98
N VAL A 451 13.47 4.54 14.29
CA VAL A 451 14.42 3.49 14.70
C VAL A 451 15.51 4.13 15.55
N ASP A 452 15.45 3.88 16.85
CA ASP A 452 16.25 4.56 17.88
C ASP A 452 17.52 3.81 18.31
N THR A 453 17.57 2.48 18.12
CA THR A 453 18.56 1.59 18.74
C THR A 453 19.37 0.82 17.70
N VAL A 454 20.68 0.68 17.93
CA VAL A 454 21.61 -0.07 17.05
C VAL A 454 21.15 -1.50 16.78
N GLN A 455 20.58 -2.19 17.78
CA GLN A 455 20.04 -3.54 17.60
C GLN A 455 18.85 -3.57 16.64
N ARG A 456 17.94 -2.61 16.73
CA ARG A 456 16.77 -2.48 15.84
C ARG A 456 17.20 -2.16 14.41
N VAL A 457 18.23 -1.32 14.26
CA VAL A 457 18.88 -1.05 12.97
C VAL A 457 19.46 -2.34 12.40
N GLY A 458 20.23 -3.10 13.18
CA GLY A 458 20.80 -4.38 12.74
C GLY A 458 19.72 -5.36 12.26
N MET A 459 18.67 -5.57 13.07
CA MET A 459 17.54 -6.43 12.70
C MET A 459 16.87 -5.94 11.41
N LEU A 460 16.58 -4.64 11.30
CA LEU A 460 15.98 -4.07 10.10
C LEU A 460 16.84 -4.34 8.87
N PHE A 461 18.14 -4.05 8.93
CA PHE A 461 19.10 -4.27 7.84
C PHE A 461 19.25 -5.74 7.44
N ASP A 462 19.08 -6.68 8.38
CA ASP A 462 19.06 -8.10 8.05
C ASP A 462 17.79 -8.47 7.23
N PHE A 463 16.65 -7.82 7.48
CA PHE A 463 15.43 -8.01 6.68
C PHE A 463 15.47 -7.28 5.33
N ILE A 464 16.04 -6.07 5.27
CA ILE A 464 16.17 -5.29 4.03
C ILE A 464 17.48 -5.58 3.28
N ALA A 465 18.23 -6.60 3.67
CA ALA A 465 19.48 -7.00 3.01
C ALA A 465 19.36 -7.14 1.49
N PRO A 466 18.25 -7.65 0.89
CA PRO A 466 18.09 -7.68 -0.56
C PRO A 466 18.03 -6.30 -1.25
N LEU A 467 17.68 -5.25 -0.50
CA LEU A 467 17.69 -3.86 -0.98
C LEU A 467 19.01 -3.15 -0.72
N ALA A 468 19.72 -3.56 0.34
CA ALA A 468 20.97 -2.95 0.77
C ALA A 468 22.23 -3.61 0.16
N THR A 469 22.18 -4.90 -0.18
CA THR A 469 23.30 -5.67 -0.73
C THR A 469 22.94 -6.32 -2.05
N ASP A 470 23.89 -6.39 -2.98
CA ASP A 470 23.70 -7.13 -4.22
C ASP A 470 23.71 -8.63 -3.91
N VAL A 471 22.56 -9.27 -4.11
CA VAL A 471 22.39 -10.70 -3.87
C VAL A 471 22.85 -11.46 -5.13
N GLU A 472 23.84 -12.34 -4.99
CA GLU A 472 24.30 -13.21 -6.07
C GLU A 472 23.12 -14.02 -6.66
N GLY A 473 22.90 -13.91 -7.97
CA GLY A 473 21.85 -14.65 -8.68
C GLY A 473 20.54 -13.89 -8.94
N VAL A 474 20.42 -12.63 -8.53
CA VAL A 474 19.35 -11.72 -8.98
C VAL A 474 19.89 -10.92 -10.16
N GLU A 475 19.27 -11.05 -11.33
CA GLU A 475 19.61 -10.23 -12.50
C GLU A 475 19.45 -8.75 -12.15
N ALA A 476 20.36 -7.91 -12.67
CA ALA A 476 20.20 -6.47 -12.54
C ALA A 476 18.80 -6.08 -13.06
N PRO A 477 18.08 -5.18 -12.37
CA PRO A 477 16.72 -4.80 -12.76
C PRO A 477 16.69 -4.43 -14.25
N GLU A 478 15.71 -4.96 -14.98
CA GLU A 478 15.56 -4.73 -16.42
C GLU A 478 15.26 -3.25 -16.73
N ASP A 479 14.69 -2.52 -15.76
CA ASP A 479 14.34 -1.09 -15.84
C ASP A 479 15.09 -0.25 -14.79
N ASP A 480 15.82 0.77 -15.27
CA ASP A 480 16.57 1.70 -14.41
C ASP A 480 15.64 2.54 -13.49
N GLU A 481 14.40 2.81 -13.90
CA GLU A 481 13.44 3.63 -13.14
C GLU A 481 12.99 2.94 -11.84
N ASP A 482 12.61 1.66 -11.90
CA ASP A 482 12.19 0.87 -10.74
C ASP A 482 13.31 0.75 -9.70
N PHE A 483 14.56 0.59 -10.16
CA PHE A 483 15.72 0.58 -9.28
C PHE A 483 15.92 1.92 -8.57
N GLU A 484 15.71 3.04 -9.28
CA GLU A 484 15.82 4.36 -8.67
C GLU A 484 14.73 4.61 -7.65
N GLU A 485 13.48 4.18 -7.89
CA GLU A 485 12.40 4.25 -6.91
C GLU A 485 12.73 3.47 -5.63
N GLU A 486 13.23 2.24 -5.77
CA GLU A 486 13.65 1.42 -4.63
C GLU A 486 14.77 2.07 -3.81
N GLN A 487 15.78 2.64 -4.49
CA GLN A 487 16.88 3.31 -3.80
C GLN A 487 16.45 4.64 -3.18
N ASN A 488 15.47 5.33 -3.76
CA ASN A 488 14.85 6.50 -3.16
C ASN A 488 14.08 6.16 -1.87
N LEU A 489 13.42 4.99 -1.81
CA LEU A 489 12.80 4.50 -0.58
C LEU A 489 13.85 4.24 0.51
N MET A 490 14.99 3.64 0.14
CA MET A 490 16.12 3.46 1.04
C MET A 490 16.68 4.79 1.55
N ALA A 491 16.83 5.80 0.68
CA ALA A 491 17.25 7.14 1.08
C ALA A 491 16.26 7.79 2.07
N ARG A 492 14.95 7.63 1.83
CA ARG A 492 13.90 8.12 2.76
C ARG A 492 13.95 7.41 4.11
N LEU A 493 14.22 6.10 4.14
CA LEU A 493 14.38 5.33 5.37
C LEU A 493 15.53 5.88 6.23
N MET A 494 16.64 6.32 5.62
CA MET A 494 17.78 6.87 6.36
C MET A 494 17.41 8.09 7.20
N HIS A 495 16.44 8.89 6.74
CA HIS A 495 15.94 10.04 7.52
C HIS A 495 15.04 9.66 8.70
N GLN A 496 14.54 8.41 8.76
CA GLN A 496 13.76 7.87 9.89
C GLN A 496 14.63 7.23 10.98
N LEU A 497 15.92 7.05 10.72
CA LEU A 497 16.88 6.65 11.75
C LEU A 497 17.11 7.84 12.67
N LYS A 498 16.34 7.93 13.76
CA LYS A 498 16.45 8.99 14.76
C LYS A 498 16.46 8.40 16.17
N ALA A 499 17.60 8.52 16.83
CA ALA A 499 17.80 8.24 18.22
C ALA A 499 17.49 9.48 19.09
N PRO A 500 17.05 9.28 20.34
CA PRO A 500 16.74 10.38 21.27
C PRO A 500 17.98 11.15 21.75
N THR A 501 19.19 10.61 21.54
CA THR A 501 20.46 11.24 21.95
C THR A 501 21.36 11.41 20.74
N LEU A 502 22.15 12.51 20.70
CA LEU A 502 23.08 12.78 19.59
C LEU A 502 24.20 11.74 19.49
N ASP A 503 24.69 11.23 20.62
CA ASP A 503 25.68 10.14 20.64
C ASP A 503 25.06 8.83 20.10
N GLY A 504 23.84 8.50 20.52
CA GLY A 504 23.11 7.34 19.99
C GLY A 504 22.82 7.47 18.49
N GLN A 505 22.53 8.68 18.03
CA GLN A 505 22.32 8.98 16.61
C GLN A 505 23.58 8.69 15.80
N PHE A 506 24.76 9.07 16.30
CA PHE A 506 26.02 8.80 15.63
C PHE A 506 26.33 7.30 15.56
N GLU A 507 26.09 6.54 16.63
CA GLU A 507 26.29 5.08 16.64
C GLU A 507 25.30 4.36 15.70
N VAL A 508 24.05 4.81 15.63
CA VAL A 508 23.06 4.31 14.66
C VAL A 508 23.51 4.56 13.22
N LEU A 509 24.01 5.76 12.91
CA LEU A 509 24.51 6.11 11.58
C LEU A 509 25.77 5.30 11.20
N LYS A 510 26.67 5.02 12.16
CA LYS A 510 27.82 4.12 11.92
C LYS A 510 27.38 2.71 11.57
N ALA A 511 26.44 2.16 12.34
CA ALA A 511 25.91 0.82 12.08
C ALA A 511 25.21 0.73 10.71
N ALA A 512 24.48 1.79 10.32
CA ALA A 512 23.86 1.88 9.00
C ALA A 512 24.91 1.95 7.88
N ARG A 513 25.98 2.74 8.05
CA ARG A 513 27.11 2.80 7.08
C ARG A 513 27.67 1.42 6.81
N ASP A 514 28.03 0.68 7.86
CA ASP A 514 28.77 -0.59 7.72
C ASP A 514 28.00 -1.63 6.90
N ARG A 515 26.66 -1.56 6.91
CA ARG A 515 25.78 -2.42 6.09
C ARG A 515 25.61 -1.89 4.67
N ILE A 516 25.48 -0.58 4.49
CA ILE A 516 25.24 0.04 3.17
C ILE A 516 26.47 0.00 2.26
N THR A 517 27.67 0.12 2.83
CA THR A 517 28.92 0.06 2.06
C THR A 517 29.14 -1.29 1.37
N GLN A 518 28.37 -2.32 1.72
CA GLN A 518 28.39 -3.64 1.10
C GLN A 518 27.54 -3.71 -0.19
N GLY A 519 26.76 -2.66 -0.51
CA GLY A 519 25.74 -2.63 -1.57
C GLY A 519 26.18 -2.27 -2.98
N GLY A 520 27.48 -2.09 -3.23
CA GLY A 520 28.00 -1.78 -4.56
C GLY A 520 27.75 -0.32 -5.02
N PRO A 521 28.45 0.13 -6.07
CA PRO A 521 28.54 1.56 -6.43
C PRO A 521 27.21 2.19 -6.86
N ASN A 522 26.33 1.43 -7.53
CA ASN A 522 25.05 1.94 -8.05
C ASN A 522 24.00 2.24 -6.98
N ARG A 523 24.11 1.64 -5.78
CA ARG A 523 23.23 1.91 -4.63
C ARG A 523 23.77 3.05 -3.76
N LEU A 524 25.09 3.16 -3.68
CA LEU A 524 25.78 4.18 -2.91
C LEU A 524 25.48 5.60 -3.40
N LYS A 525 25.26 5.80 -4.71
CA LYS A 525 24.88 7.11 -5.28
C LYS A 525 23.67 7.75 -4.62
N HIS A 526 22.70 6.94 -4.17
CA HIS A 526 21.42 7.41 -3.65
C HIS A 526 21.37 7.43 -2.11
N THR A 527 22.01 6.44 -1.47
CA THR A 527 21.92 6.25 -0.01
C THR A 527 22.95 7.04 0.78
N ILE A 528 24.17 7.22 0.26
CA ILE A 528 25.23 7.99 0.95
C ILE A 528 24.83 9.45 1.19
N PRO A 529 24.29 10.20 0.21
CA PRO A 529 23.91 11.59 0.45
C PRO A 529 22.92 11.74 1.60
N ALA A 530 21.93 10.85 1.71
CA ALA A 530 20.94 10.87 2.79
C ALA A 530 21.59 10.69 4.18
N ILE A 531 22.53 9.75 4.32
CA ILE A 531 23.27 9.54 5.58
C ILE A 531 24.17 10.72 5.89
N ALA A 532 24.86 11.26 4.89
CA ALA A 532 25.75 12.39 5.08
C ALA A 532 24.98 13.64 5.52
N PHE A 533 23.81 13.92 4.94
CA PHE A 533 22.94 15.00 5.42
C PHE A 533 22.36 14.73 6.81
N ALA A 534 22.04 13.48 7.16
CA ALA A 534 21.65 13.12 8.52
C ALA A 534 22.80 13.34 9.51
N ALA A 535 24.04 13.02 9.13
CA ALA A 535 25.23 13.29 9.93
C ALA A 535 25.52 14.80 10.07
N LEU A 536 25.33 15.59 9.01
CA LEU A 536 25.43 17.06 9.07
C LEU A 536 24.41 17.67 10.05
N ALA A 537 23.20 17.11 10.13
CA ALA A 537 22.21 17.53 11.12
C ALA A 537 22.67 17.22 12.56
N VAL A 538 23.45 16.16 12.77
CA VAL A 538 24.08 15.86 14.08
C VAL A 538 25.17 16.89 14.40
N VAL A 539 25.98 17.30 13.42
CA VAL A 539 26.99 18.37 13.60
C VAL A 539 26.32 19.66 14.08
N ARG A 540 25.19 20.04 13.46
CA ARG A 540 24.37 21.19 13.88
C ARG A 540 23.89 21.08 15.32
N GLY A 541 23.37 19.92 15.69
CA GLY A 541 22.88 19.65 17.04
C GLY A 541 24.00 19.74 18.08
N LEU A 542 25.17 19.15 17.79
CA LEU A 542 26.33 19.17 18.69
C LEU A 542 26.92 20.57 18.83
N SER A 543 26.93 21.38 17.77
CA SER A 543 27.38 22.78 17.84
C SER A 543 26.51 23.63 18.77
N ALA A 544 25.19 23.37 18.82
CA ALA A 544 24.27 24.03 19.74
C ALA A 544 24.53 23.68 21.23
N GLU A 545 25.17 22.55 21.53
CA GLU A 545 25.54 22.13 22.88
C GLU A 545 26.84 22.79 23.41
N GLY A 546 27.53 23.60 22.59
CA GLY A 546 28.69 24.40 23.00
C GLY A 546 30.03 23.64 23.01
N GLN A 547 30.94 23.99 23.94
CA GLN A 547 32.34 23.51 23.97
C GLN A 547 32.51 21.98 24.09
N GLN A 548 31.57 21.26 24.74
CA GLN A 548 31.61 19.79 24.80
C GLN A 548 31.22 19.14 23.46
N GLY A 549 30.39 19.82 22.66
CA GLY A 549 30.00 19.37 21.32
C GLY A 549 31.15 19.48 20.31
N GLN A 550 31.99 20.51 20.40
CA GLN A 550 33.14 20.71 19.49
C GLN A 550 34.15 19.55 19.48
N SER A 551 34.38 18.90 20.63
CA SER A 551 35.24 17.69 20.68
C SER A 551 34.59 16.49 19.99
N LYS A 552 33.25 16.45 19.92
CA LYS A 552 32.48 15.37 19.29
C LYS A 552 32.15 15.65 17.83
N THR A 553 32.28 16.89 17.35
CA THR A 553 32.05 17.22 15.94
C THR A 553 33.16 16.70 15.02
N GLU A 554 34.41 16.66 15.48
CA GLU A 554 35.55 16.13 14.71
C GLU A 554 35.34 14.68 14.20
N PRO A 555 35.00 13.68 15.04
CA PRO A 555 34.78 12.32 14.56
C PRO A 555 33.57 12.20 13.62
N VAL A 556 32.56 13.06 13.76
CA VAL A 556 31.40 13.09 12.84
C VAL A 556 31.81 13.65 11.47
N LEU A 557 32.66 14.68 11.44
CA LEU A 557 33.18 15.22 10.18
C LEU A 557 34.14 14.24 9.50
N GLN A 558 35.00 13.55 10.24
CA GLN A 558 35.84 12.46 9.70
C GLN A 558 34.97 11.31 9.15
N PHE A 559 33.85 11.01 9.80
CA PHE A 559 32.87 10.05 9.31
C PHE A 559 32.26 10.51 7.97
N ILE A 560 31.84 11.78 7.85
CA ILE A 560 31.35 12.35 6.58
C ILE A 560 32.43 12.28 5.50
N HIS A 561 33.69 12.61 5.82
CA HIS A 561 34.82 12.48 4.89
C HIS A 561 34.96 11.05 4.35
N SER A 562 34.87 10.05 5.22
CA SER A 562 34.98 8.65 4.79
C SER A 562 33.84 8.24 3.83
N LEU A 563 32.63 8.73 4.08
CA LEU A 563 31.46 8.46 3.23
C LEU A 563 31.57 9.15 1.86
N THR A 564 31.95 10.42 1.85
CA THR A 564 32.10 11.20 0.61
C THR A 564 33.23 10.66 -0.25
N ALA A 565 34.33 10.21 0.36
CA ALA A 565 35.44 9.57 -0.35
C ALA A 565 34.99 8.26 -1.03
N GLN A 566 34.23 7.41 -0.33
CA GLN A 566 33.66 6.19 -0.92
C GLN A 566 32.68 6.49 -2.07
N LEU A 567 31.88 7.56 -1.95
CA LEU A 567 31.02 8.02 -3.03
C LEU A 567 31.83 8.50 -4.25
N ALA A 568 32.96 9.16 -4.04
CA ALA A 568 33.85 9.60 -5.10
C ALA A 568 34.49 8.41 -5.85
N GLU A 569 34.92 7.38 -5.12
CA GLU A 569 35.49 6.15 -5.69
C GLU A 569 34.47 5.29 -6.45
N ALA A 570 33.19 5.34 -6.04
CA ALA A 570 32.12 4.52 -6.62
C ALA A 570 31.84 4.81 -8.11
N GLY A 571 32.26 5.96 -8.64
CA GLY A 571 32.08 6.35 -10.03
C GLY A 571 30.64 6.75 -10.39
N GLY A 572 30.47 7.68 -11.34
CA GLY A 572 29.16 8.12 -11.82
C GLY A 572 28.44 9.22 -11.00
N ALA A 573 28.95 9.57 -9.81
CA ALA A 573 28.38 10.61 -8.95
C ALA A 573 29.41 11.66 -8.48
N ALA A 574 30.42 11.96 -9.31
CA ALA A 574 31.51 12.89 -8.97
C ALA A 574 31.01 14.29 -8.59
N GLU A 575 30.01 14.82 -9.29
CA GLU A 575 29.40 16.11 -8.95
C GLU A 575 28.72 16.09 -7.58
N MET A 576 27.98 15.03 -7.26
CA MET A 576 27.29 14.88 -5.98
C MET A 576 28.29 14.79 -4.82
N ALA A 577 29.37 14.02 -5.00
CA ALA A 577 30.46 13.94 -4.03
C ALA A 577 31.11 15.31 -3.79
N LEU A 578 31.39 16.06 -4.86
CA LEU A 578 31.93 17.42 -4.77
C LEU A 578 31.00 18.35 -3.99
N GLN A 579 29.70 18.35 -4.29
CA GLN A 579 28.73 19.17 -3.55
C GLN A 579 28.67 18.80 -2.07
N LEU A 580 28.75 17.51 -1.75
CA LEU A 580 28.71 17.03 -0.38
C LEU A 580 29.99 17.39 0.39
N PHE A 581 31.16 17.33 -0.24
CA PHE A 581 32.42 17.84 0.32
C PHE A 581 32.34 19.35 0.61
N LEU A 582 31.78 20.14 -0.31
CA LEU A 582 31.60 21.57 -0.11
C LEU A 582 30.59 21.90 1.01
N ALA A 583 29.49 21.15 1.09
CA ALA A 583 28.51 21.30 2.17
C ALA A 583 29.10 20.92 3.54
N ALA A 584 29.91 19.85 3.59
CA ALA A 584 30.64 19.46 4.79
C ALA A 584 31.69 20.50 5.21
N ALA A 585 32.39 21.11 4.24
CA ALA A 585 33.32 22.19 4.51
C ALA A 585 32.63 23.44 5.08
N GLN A 586 31.45 23.79 4.56
CA GLN A 586 30.64 24.88 5.11
C GLN A 586 30.19 24.59 6.55
N ALA A 587 29.66 23.40 6.81
CA ALA A 587 29.26 23.01 8.17
C ALA A 587 30.46 22.99 9.14
N ALA A 588 31.62 22.48 8.70
CA ALA A 588 32.85 22.49 9.50
C ALA A 588 33.32 23.91 9.83
N SER A 589 33.15 24.87 8.91
CA SER A 589 33.44 26.29 9.12
C SER A 589 32.44 26.94 10.07
N ASP A 590 31.16 26.91 9.73
CA ASP A 590 30.15 27.75 10.36
C ASP A 590 29.77 27.23 11.75
N GLU A 591 29.80 25.91 11.94
CA GLU A 591 29.28 25.26 13.15
C GLU A 591 30.40 24.75 14.08
N ALA A 592 31.51 24.25 13.52
CA ALA A 592 32.61 23.67 14.30
C ALA A 592 33.86 24.56 14.40
N HIS A 593 33.99 25.57 13.53
CA HIS A 593 35.16 26.45 13.41
C HIS A 593 36.50 25.70 13.26
N LEU A 594 36.48 24.55 12.59
CA LEU A 594 37.67 23.72 12.35
C LEU A 594 38.26 24.03 10.96
N ASP A 595 39.34 24.80 10.93
CA ASP A 595 40.00 25.27 9.71
C ASP A 595 40.72 24.17 8.94
N VAL A 596 41.44 23.27 9.64
CA VAL A 596 42.20 22.18 9.03
C VAL A 596 41.28 21.20 8.29
N ILE A 597 40.21 20.76 8.94
CA ILE A 597 39.26 19.80 8.37
C ILE A 597 38.51 20.43 7.19
N ALA A 598 38.10 21.70 7.32
CA ALA A 598 37.49 22.43 6.21
C ALA A 598 38.45 22.54 5.01
N TYR A 599 39.74 22.76 5.24
CA TYR A 599 40.75 22.84 4.19
C TYR A 599 40.94 21.49 3.47
N GLU A 600 40.99 20.38 4.23
CA GLU A 600 41.08 19.03 3.67
C GLU A 600 39.88 18.71 2.75
N PHE A 601 38.66 19.08 3.15
CA PHE A 601 37.49 18.92 2.31
C PHE A 601 37.57 19.68 0.98
N PHE A 602 38.15 20.90 0.98
CA PHE A 602 38.39 21.64 -0.26
C PHE A 602 39.47 21.00 -1.14
N GLU A 603 40.55 20.51 -0.56
CA GLU A 603 41.58 19.79 -1.33
C GLU A 603 40.98 18.57 -2.02
N GLN A 604 40.17 17.77 -1.32
CA GLN A 604 39.46 16.64 -1.92
C GLN A 604 38.48 17.07 -3.01
N ALA A 605 37.71 18.16 -2.79
CA ALA A 605 36.82 18.71 -3.81
C ALA A 605 37.58 19.17 -5.06
N PHE A 606 38.78 19.74 -4.91
CA PHE A 606 39.63 20.11 -6.05
C PHE A 606 40.20 18.90 -6.79
N ILE A 607 40.57 17.82 -6.10
CA ILE A 607 41.01 16.57 -6.73
C ILE A 607 39.88 15.99 -7.60
N ILE A 608 38.66 15.92 -7.07
CA ILE A 608 37.49 15.43 -7.82
C ILE A 608 37.21 16.32 -9.04
N TYR A 609 37.36 17.64 -8.90
CA TYR A 609 37.23 18.57 -10.01
C TYR A 609 38.26 18.31 -11.13
N GLU A 610 39.50 17.98 -10.79
CA GLU A 610 40.56 17.73 -11.78
C GLU A 610 40.47 16.35 -12.43
N GLU A 611 40.11 15.31 -11.68
CA GLU A 611 40.21 13.92 -12.13
C GLU A 611 38.89 13.34 -12.66
N ALA A 612 37.74 13.78 -12.13
CA ALA A 612 36.49 13.04 -12.27
C ALA A 612 35.35 13.80 -12.98
N ILE A 613 35.52 15.08 -13.32
CA ILE A 613 34.51 15.88 -14.04
C ILE A 613 34.90 16.00 -15.53
N PRO A 614 34.24 15.26 -16.45
CA PRO A 614 34.66 15.22 -17.85
C PRO A 614 34.00 16.29 -18.75
N ASP A 615 32.87 16.89 -18.34
CA ASP A 615 32.09 17.80 -19.18
C ASP A 615 32.31 19.29 -18.85
N SER A 616 32.39 20.12 -19.90
CA SER A 616 32.65 21.57 -19.79
C SER A 616 31.50 22.33 -19.12
N SER A 617 30.25 21.86 -19.20
CA SER A 617 29.11 22.50 -18.50
C SER A 617 29.12 22.16 -17.01
N SER A 618 29.44 20.90 -16.71
CA SER A 618 29.63 20.40 -15.34
C SER A 618 30.80 21.07 -14.63
N GLU A 619 31.95 21.24 -15.30
CA GLU A 619 33.11 21.99 -14.80
C GLU A 619 32.71 23.41 -14.37
N ARG A 620 31.95 24.12 -15.21
CA ARG A 620 31.46 25.47 -14.90
C ARG A 620 30.61 25.48 -13.63
N THR A 621 29.68 24.54 -13.51
CA THR A 621 28.74 24.46 -12.38
C THR A 621 29.45 24.07 -11.09
N ALA A 622 30.37 23.11 -11.16
CA ALA A 622 31.22 22.70 -10.05
C ALA A 622 32.11 23.85 -9.58
N LEU A 623 32.78 24.55 -10.50
CA LEU A 623 33.62 25.70 -10.15
C LEU A 623 32.80 26.83 -9.52
N ALA A 624 31.62 27.14 -10.05
CA ALA A 624 30.72 28.12 -9.45
C ALA A 624 30.31 27.73 -8.01
N SER A 625 30.10 26.44 -7.76
CA SER A 625 29.77 25.91 -6.43
C SER A 625 30.96 26.02 -5.47
N ILE A 626 32.18 25.70 -5.92
CA ILE A 626 33.42 25.89 -5.15
C ILE A 626 33.58 27.37 -4.78
N VAL A 627 33.44 28.27 -5.75
CA VAL A 627 33.56 29.73 -5.54
C VAL A 627 32.51 30.23 -4.55
N GLY A 628 31.25 29.82 -4.72
CA GLY A 628 30.17 30.18 -3.81
C GLY A 628 30.41 29.69 -2.38
N ALA A 629 30.90 28.46 -2.21
CA ALA A 629 31.24 27.91 -0.90
C ALA A 629 32.41 28.64 -0.24
N LEU A 630 33.48 28.91 -1.00
CA LEU A 630 34.67 29.61 -0.51
C LEU A 630 34.38 31.08 -0.13
N GLN A 631 33.39 31.70 -0.77
CA GLN A 631 32.95 33.06 -0.43
C GLN A 631 32.27 33.12 0.94
N ARG A 632 31.45 32.11 1.28
CA ARG A 632 30.71 32.03 2.55
C ARG A 632 31.60 31.72 3.75
N ILE A 633 32.64 30.91 3.54
CA ILE A 633 33.52 30.46 4.62
C ILE A 633 34.46 31.59 5.06
N ARG A 634 34.50 31.86 6.37
CA ARG A 634 35.32 32.92 7.01
C ARG A 634 36.34 32.41 8.02
N VAL A 635 36.41 31.10 8.24
CA VAL A 635 37.26 30.48 9.28
C VAL A 635 38.71 30.28 8.83
N PHE A 636 38.99 30.23 7.53
CA PHE A 636 40.35 29.97 7.03
C PHE A 636 41.36 31.05 7.43
N SER A 637 42.59 30.62 7.76
CA SER A 637 43.76 31.49 7.83
C SER A 637 43.99 32.26 6.50
N PRO A 638 44.61 33.45 6.54
CA PRO A 638 44.84 34.24 5.33
C PRO A 638 45.70 33.49 4.31
N ASP A 639 46.67 32.70 4.76
CA ASP A 639 47.55 31.91 3.91
C ASP A 639 46.81 30.72 3.26
N SER A 640 46.04 29.97 4.05
CA SER A 640 45.23 28.85 3.55
C SER A 640 44.18 29.33 2.55
N ARG A 641 43.52 30.44 2.84
CA ARG A 641 42.55 31.05 1.93
C ARG A 641 43.21 31.53 0.64
N ALA A 642 44.35 32.21 0.71
CA ALA A 642 45.08 32.67 -0.48
C ALA A 642 45.47 31.52 -1.40
N SER A 643 45.90 30.38 -0.84
CA SER A 643 46.20 29.15 -1.59
C SER A 643 44.97 28.63 -2.36
N LEU A 644 43.83 28.48 -1.69
CA LEU A 644 42.59 27.98 -2.31
C LEU A 644 42.04 28.96 -3.37
N VAL A 645 42.09 30.27 -3.10
CA VAL A 645 41.69 31.30 -4.08
C VAL A 645 42.60 31.28 -5.31
N HIS A 646 43.92 31.12 -5.13
CA HIS A 646 44.85 31.00 -6.24
C HIS A 646 44.56 29.75 -7.09
N LYS A 647 44.26 28.61 -6.47
CA LYS A 647 43.83 27.38 -7.16
C LYS A 647 42.53 27.59 -7.95
N ALA A 648 41.47 28.09 -7.31
CA ALA A 648 40.18 28.38 -7.95
C ALA A 648 40.31 29.36 -9.13
N THR A 649 41.09 30.42 -8.96
CA THR A 649 41.39 31.40 -10.02
C THR A 649 42.21 30.75 -11.14
N GLY A 650 43.11 29.82 -10.82
CA GLY A 650 43.83 28.99 -11.78
C GLY A 650 42.88 28.14 -12.64
N TYR A 651 41.89 27.49 -12.04
CA TYR A 651 40.89 26.69 -12.77
C TYR A 651 39.97 27.52 -13.65
N SER A 652 39.56 28.71 -13.19
CA SER A 652 38.77 29.64 -14.01
C SER A 652 39.47 29.96 -15.34
N ALA A 653 40.81 29.93 -15.35
CA ALA A 653 41.60 30.19 -16.54
C ALA A 653 41.76 28.98 -17.48
N LYS A 654 41.53 27.76 -16.99
CA LYS A 654 41.66 26.51 -17.75
C LYS A 654 40.38 26.11 -18.51
N LEU A 655 39.25 26.76 -18.22
CA LEU A 655 37.97 26.51 -18.91
C LEU A 655 38.09 26.72 -20.44
N LEU A 656 37.48 25.81 -21.20
CA LEU A 656 37.56 25.78 -22.66
C LEU A 656 36.81 26.93 -23.34
N ARG A 657 35.58 27.22 -22.88
CA ARG A 657 34.72 28.26 -23.45
C ARG A 657 35.08 29.63 -22.88
N LYS A 658 35.31 30.61 -23.76
CA LYS A 658 35.71 31.98 -23.37
C LYS A 658 34.65 32.72 -22.57
N ALA A 659 33.37 32.52 -22.88
CA ALA A 659 32.27 33.13 -22.14
C ALA A 659 32.22 32.61 -20.70
N ASP A 660 32.36 31.30 -20.52
CA ASP A 660 32.40 30.66 -19.20
C ASP A 660 33.67 31.03 -18.43
N GLN A 661 34.81 31.12 -19.12
CA GLN A 661 36.07 31.62 -18.58
C GLN A 661 35.91 33.06 -18.02
N CYS A 662 35.24 33.94 -18.78
CA CYS A 662 34.99 35.31 -18.36
C CYS A 662 34.11 35.37 -17.10
N ARG A 663 32.97 34.65 -17.12
CA ARG A 663 32.04 34.57 -15.98
C ARG A 663 32.68 33.97 -14.74
N ALA A 664 33.50 32.93 -14.88
CA ALA A 664 34.22 32.33 -13.77
C ALA A 664 35.26 33.28 -13.16
N VAL A 665 36.02 34.01 -13.98
CA VAL A 665 36.99 35.02 -13.51
C VAL A 665 36.27 36.17 -12.78
N LEU A 666 35.10 36.58 -13.26
CA LEU A 666 34.26 37.56 -12.56
C LEU A 666 33.76 37.01 -11.22
N ALA A 667 33.30 35.76 -11.16
CA ALA A 667 32.91 35.13 -9.91
C ALA A 667 34.10 35.05 -8.91
N CYS A 668 35.31 34.73 -9.39
CA CYS A 668 36.52 34.73 -8.55
C CYS A 668 36.88 36.12 -8.00
N SER A 669 36.48 37.22 -8.65
CA SER A 669 36.71 38.56 -8.10
C SER A 669 35.97 38.78 -6.78
N HIS A 670 34.82 38.13 -6.57
CA HIS A 670 34.07 38.17 -5.30
C HIS A 670 34.75 37.41 -4.16
N LEU A 671 35.66 36.47 -4.45
CA LEU A 671 36.44 35.79 -3.41
C LEU A 671 37.43 36.71 -2.70
N LEU A 672 37.89 37.73 -3.42
CA LEU A 672 38.86 38.74 -2.99
C LEU A 672 38.21 39.93 -2.29
N TRP A 673 36.87 39.95 -2.25
CA TRP A 673 36.08 41.05 -1.70
C TRP A 673 34.86 40.53 -0.96
N GLN A 674 34.96 40.42 0.37
CA GLN A 674 33.84 40.06 1.23
C GLN A 674 33.15 41.31 1.78
N GLU A 675 31.82 41.34 1.72
CA GLU A 675 31.02 42.37 2.39
C GLU A 675 31.12 42.22 3.91
N GLU A 676 31.12 43.37 4.59
CA GLU A 676 31.08 43.44 6.05
C GLU A 676 29.68 42.99 6.48
N GLU A 677 29.57 41.97 7.34
CA GLU A 677 28.29 41.74 8.00
C GLU A 677 27.95 42.99 8.80
N ALA A 678 26.80 43.60 8.51
CA ALA A 678 26.26 44.64 9.37
C ALA A 678 26.14 44.04 10.77
N GLN A 679 26.97 44.49 11.70
CA GLN A 679 26.78 44.23 13.11
C GLN A 679 25.33 44.58 13.43
N ALA A 680 24.55 43.58 13.82
CA ALA A 680 23.26 43.84 14.43
C ALA A 680 23.55 44.69 15.68
N ASP A 681 23.20 45.97 15.62
CA ASP A 681 23.23 46.84 16.78
C ASP A 681 22.54 46.10 17.94
N PRO A 682 23.13 46.06 19.15
CA PRO A 682 22.42 45.52 20.30
C PRO A 682 21.12 46.32 20.45
N PRO A 683 19.98 45.66 20.73
CA PRO A 683 18.70 46.36 20.81
C PRO A 683 18.83 47.48 21.84
N SER A 684 18.55 48.70 21.37
CA SER A 684 18.55 49.90 22.20
C SER A 684 17.72 49.65 23.45
N ALA A 685 18.37 49.66 24.61
CA ALA A 685 17.72 49.62 25.91
C ALA A 685 16.88 50.88 26.11
N ASN A 686 15.61 50.81 25.75
CA ASN A 686 14.55 51.75 26.16
C ASN A 686 13.31 50.90 26.47
N GLY A 687 13.06 50.68 27.76
CA GLY A 687 11.85 49.99 28.23
C GLY A 687 12.06 49.26 29.56
N ASP A 688 11.94 50.02 30.65
CA ASP A 688 11.46 49.62 31.98
C ASP A 688 12.09 48.40 32.69
N THR A 689 13.14 48.67 33.49
CA THR A 689 13.47 47.87 34.68
C THR A 689 12.85 48.51 35.93
N PRO A 690 12.11 47.78 36.80
CA PRO A 690 11.80 48.24 38.14
C PRO A 690 13.05 48.14 39.04
N ALA A 691 13.17 49.10 39.96
CA ALA A 691 14.27 49.31 40.89
C ALA A 691 14.67 48.08 41.73
N PRO A 692 15.95 47.99 42.17
CA PRO A 692 16.42 46.91 43.04
C PRO A 692 16.06 47.18 44.51
N ALA A 693 15.71 46.12 45.24
CA ALA A 693 15.57 46.11 46.69
C ALA A 693 16.77 45.37 47.34
N PRO A 694 17.09 45.67 48.62
CA PRO A 694 18.46 45.76 49.11
C PRO A 694 19.05 44.45 49.66
N GLU A 695 20.38 44.36 49.64
CA GLU A 695 21.17 43.34 50.34
C GLU A 695 20.97 43.40 51.86
N PRO A 696 21.13 42.25 52.56
CA PRO A 696 21.69 42.26 53.89
C PRO A 696 23.09 41.63 53.92
N SER A 697 23.90 42.31 54.72
CA SER A 697 25.31 42.16 55.03
C SER A 697 25.76 40.85 55.68
N ALA A 698 27.02 40.53 55.37
CA ALA A 698 28.00 39.64 55.99
C ALA A 698 27.87 39.30 57.49
N THR A 699 28.29 38.08 57.85
CA THR A 699 29.37 37.81 58.84
C THR A 699 29.97 36.41 58.63
N ASP A 700 31.27 36.39 58.31
CA ASP A 700 32.37 35.59 58.88
C ASP A 700 32.22 34.07 59.11
N ASP A 701 33.08 33.26 58.47
CA ASP A 701 34.33 32.82 59.13
C ASP A 701 35.30 32.04 58.20
N ALA A 702 36.59 32.38 58.34
CA ALA A 702 37.83 31.61 58.09
C ALA A 702 38.27 31.19 56.66
N SER A 703 39.31 31.89 56.17
CA SER A 703 40.37 31.39 55.25
C SER A 703 41.52 30.73 56.07
N PRO A 704 42.55 30.01 55.51
CA PRO A 704 43.45 30.55 54.47
C PRO A 704 44.06 29.55 53.43
N ASP A 705 44.57 30.15 52.34
CA ASP A 705 45.75 29.77 51.52
C ASP A 705 45.71 28.47 50.68
N ASP A 706 46.19 28.40 49.42
CA ASP A 706 46.84 29.33 48.48
C ASP A 706 46.91 28.61 47.10
N SER A 707 47.23 29.34 46.03
CA SER A 707 47.51 28.94 44.63
C SER A 707 46.37 29.03 43.61
N SER A 708 46.06 30.27 43.23
CA SER A 708 45.65 30.57 41.85
C SER A 708 46.82 30.34 40.88
N PRO A 709 46.53 29.87 39.66
CA PRO A 709 47.14 30.49 38.50
C PRO A 709 46.05 31.05 37.58
N ALA A 710 46.12 32.37 37.43
CA ALA A 710 46.00 33.13 36.19
C ALA A 710 45.07 32.61 35.07
N GLY A 711 44.10 33.46 34.72
CA GLY A 711 43.84 33.82 33.32
C GLY A 711 43.13 32.77 32.46
N ARG A 712 41.81 32.67 32.60
CA ARG A 712 40.96 32.23 31.49
C ARG A 712 40.16 33.43 31.00
N THR A 713 40.82 34.27 30.21
CA THR A 713 40.12 35.13 29.26
C THR A 713 39.28 34.22 28.36
N SER A 714 37.98 34.47 28.31
CA SER A 714 37.10 33.94 27.28
C SER A 714 37.69 34.37 25.93
N GLU A 715 38.37 33.45 25.24
CA GLU A 715 38.69 33.62 23.83
C GLU A 715 37.35 33.56 23.08
N ALA A 716 36.76 34.73 22.85
CA ALA A 716 35.76 34.88 21.82
C ALA A 716 36.36 34.34 20.52
N VAL A 717 35.67 33.39 19.88
CA VAL A 717 36.04 32.85 18.57
C VAL A 717 36.27 34.04 17.62
N GLN A 718 37.53 34.33 17.30
CA GLN A 718 37.89 35.43 16.42
C GLN A 718 37.53 35.05 14.98
N LEU A 719 36.30 35.36 14.56
CA LEU A 719 35.97 35.46 13.14
C LEU A 719 36.96 36.43 12.49
N GLN A 720 37.71 35.94 11.50
CA GLN A 720 38.71 36.77 10.83
C GLN A 720 38.04 37.93 10.10
N ALA A 721 38.75 39.07 10.06
CA ALA A 721 38.28 40.26 9.37
C ALA A 721 37.99 39.96 7.88
N PRO A 722 36.95 40.56 7.29
CA PRO A 722 36.56 40.30 5.90
C PRO A 722 37.72 40.66 4.95
N VAL A 723 38.02 39.76 4.02
CA VAL A 723 39.11 39.95 3.05
C VAL A 723 38.74 41.05 2.07
N ARG A 724 39.63 42.05 1.95
CA ARG A 724 39.52 43.17 0.99
C ARG A 724 40.84 43.37 0.25
N ASP A 725 41.01 42.66 -0.87
CA ASP A 725 42.14 42.85 -1.77
C ASP A 725 41.72 43.63 -3.03
N ALA A 726 41.91 44.96 -2.98
CA ALA A 726 41.56 45.85 -4.06
C ALA A 726 42.41 45.66 -5.33
N GLU A 727 43.67 45.23 -5.19
CA GLU A 727 44.56 45.01 -6.33
C GLU A 727 44.22 43.70 -7.04
N GLY A 728 43.94 42.65 -6.27
CA GLY A 728 43.48 41.37 -6.78
C GLY A 728 42.17 41.47 -7.55
N VAL A 729 41.16 42.19 -7.03
CA VAL A 729 39.88 42.44 -7.72
C VAL A 729 40.13 43.12 -9.07
N MET A 730 40.95 44.17 -9.11
CA MET A 730 41.28 44.88 -10.35
C MET A 730 42.02 43.99 -11.35
N SER A 731 42.86 43.06 -10.88
CA SER A 731 43.55 42.09 -11.73
C SER A 731 42.56 41.15 -12.42
N CYS A 732 41.55 40.64 -11.69
CA CYS A 732 40.50 39.78 -12.20
C CYS A 732 39.61 40.52 -13.20
N LEU A 733 39.18 41.74 -12.89
CA LEU A 733 38.36 42.57 -13.77
C LEU A 733 39.08 42.92 -15.09
N LYS A 734 40.38 43.27 -15.03
CA LYS A 734 41.20 43.49 -16.23
C LYS A 734 41.38 42.21 -17.04
N ARG A 735 41.52 41.07 -16.38
CA ARG A 735 41.62 39.76 -17.03
C ARG A 735 40.31 39.37 -17.72
N ALA A 736 39.17 39.57 -17.08
CA ALA A 736 37.83 39.36 -17.66
C ALA A 736 37.63 40.20 -18.92
N LEU A 737 37.99 41.49 -18.89
CA LEU A 737 37.96 42.36 -20.08
C LEU A 737 38.82 41.84 -21.23
N LYS A 738 40.05 41.37 -20.95
CA LYS A 738 40.91 40.75 -21.97
C LYS A 738 40.29 39.49 -22.58
N ILE A 739 39.64 38.67 -21.76
CA ILE A 739 38.96 37.45 -22.22
C ILE A 739 37.73 37.81 -23.08
N ALA A 740 36.94 38.80 -22.67
CA ALA A 740 35.79 39.29 -23.43
C ALA A 740 36.21 39.84 -24.81
N HIS A 741 37.28 40.64 -24.87
CA HIS A 741 37.85 41.08 -26.16
C HIS A 741 38.35 39.91 -27.01
N ALA A 742 39.00 38.91 -26.41
CA ALA A 742 39.41 37.71 -27.13
C ALA A 742 38.21 36.91 -27.68
N ALA A 743 37.11 36.83 -26.92
CA ALA A 743 35.87 36.20 -27.36
C ALA A 743 35.26 36.96 -28.55
N GLN A 744 35.17 38.29 -28.46
CA GLN A 744 34.69 39.17 -29.54
C GLN A 744 35.53 39.00 -30.82
N GLN A 745 36.86 38.93 -30.70
CA GLN A 745 37.77 38.68 -31.82
C GLN A 745 37.58 37.28 -32.43
N GLN A 746 37.39 36.25 -31.61
CA GLN A 746 37.13 34.89 -32.10
C GLN A 746 35.81 34.80 -32.87
N THR A 747 34.75 35.43 -32.36
CA THR A 747 33.44 35.48 -33.03
C THR A 747 33.51 36.23 -34.38
N ALA A 748 34.29 37.31 -34.45
CA ALA A 748 34.54 38.05 -35.69
C ALA A 748 35.30 37.22 -36.74
N VAL A 749 36.29 36.43 -36.32
CA VAL A 749 37.09 35.56 -37.21
C VAL A 749 36.28 34.35 -37.68
N ALA A 750 35.44 33.77 -36.82
CA ALA A 750 34.61 32.60 -37.13
C ALA A 750 33.42 32.90 -38.06
N ARG A 751 33.26 34.15 -38.53
CA ARG A 751 32.11 34.64 -39.32
C ARG A 751 30.75 34.35 -38.67
N ARG A 752 30.69 34.22 -37.34
CA ARG A 752 29.45 34.06 -36.56
C ARG A 752 28.90 35.43 -36.17
N ALA A 753 28.59 36.27 -37.17
CA ALA A 753 28.21 37.68 -36.96
C ALA A 753 26.87 37.89 -36.20
N ASN A 754 26.08 36.83 -36.01
CA ASN A 754 24.81 36.87 -35.28
C ASN A 754 24.94 36.52 -33.80
N ASP A 755 26.14 36.20 -33.31
CA ASP A 755 26.36 35.78 -31.93
C ASP A 755 26.58 37.02 -31.03
N THR A 756 25.56 37.34 -30.23
CA THR A 756 25.51 38.51 -29.33
C THR A 756 26.19 38.26 -27.98
N GLU A 757 26.68 37.04 -27.73
CA GLU A 757 27.26 36.60 -26.46
C GLU A 757 28.44 37.48 -25.97
N PRO A 758 29.41 37.92 -26.82
CA PRO A 758 30.50 38.78 -26.36
C PRO A 758 30.03 40.15 -25.82
N VAL A 759 28.98 40.72 -26.42
CA VAL A 759 28.42 42.01 -26.00
C VAL A 759 27.67 41.84 -24.68
N SER A 760 26.95 40.73 -24.49
CA SER A 760 26.37 40.36 -23.20
C SER A 760 27.42 40.28 -22.09
N LEU A 761 28.61 39.71 -22.37
CA LEU A 761 29.70 39.66 -21.39
C LEU A 761 30.21 41.05 -21.01
N PHE A 762 30.29 42.01 -21.93
CA PHE A 762 30.68 43.39 -21.59
C PHE A 762 29.65 44.07 -20.67
N VAL A 763 28.35 43.82 -20.87
CA VAL A 763 27.29 44.31 -19.97
C VAL A 763 27.40 43.64 -18.59
N GLU A 764 27.67 42.33 -18.52
CA GLU A 764 27.92 41.61 -17.26
C GLU A 764 29.15 42.15 -16.51
N ILE A 765 30.26 42.42 -17.23
CA ILE A 765 31.47 43.03 -16.67
C ILE A 765 31.13 44.44 -16.14
N LEU A 766 30.40 45.25 -16.91
CA LEU A 766 29.98 46.58 -16.49
C LEU A 766 29.19 46.52 -15.17
N ASN A 767 28.25 45.57 -15.03
CA ASN A 767 27.51 45.38 -13.78
C ASN A 767 28.43 45.02 -12.59
N HIS A 768 29.48 44.22 -12.80
CA HIS A 768 30.47 43.93 -11.75
C HIS A 768 31.30 45.16 -11.36
N TYR A 769 31.69 45.99 -12.33
CA TYR A 769 32.37 47.27 -12.06
C TYR A 769 31.46 48.22 -11.27
N ILE A 770 30.15 48.25 -11.59
CA ILE A 770 29.15 49.04 -10.85
C ILE A 770 29.05 48.53 -9.41
N PHE A 771 28.94 47.22 -9.20
CA PHE A 771 28.90 46.62 -7.86
C PHE A 771 30.08 47.04 -6.99
N TYR A 772 31.30 46.91 -7.52
CA TYR A 772 32.52 47.30 -6.79
C TYR A 772 32.66 48.81 -6.57
N PHE A 773 32.08 49.61 -7.46
CA PHE A 773 32.00 51.06 -7.30
C PHE A 773 31.02 51.45 -6.18
N GLU A 774 29.89 50.74 -6.03
CA GLU A 774 28.98 50.88 -4.88
C GLU A 774 29.67 50.47 -3.57
N ALA A 775 30.42 49.36 -3.60
CA ALA A 775 31.18 48.86 -2.45
C ALA A 775 32.35 49.77 -2.01
N GLY A 776 32.62 50.85 -2.76
CA GLY A 776 33.53 51.91 -2.36
C GLY A 776 35.02 51.63 -2.60
N LEU A 777 35.35 50.76 -3.57
CA LEU A 777 36.72 50.52 -3.99
C LEU A 777 37.39 51.80 -4.52
N PRO A 778 38.49 52.28 -3.91
CA PRO A 778 39.14 53.53 -4.32
C PRO A 778 39.83 53.45 -5.70
N THR A 779 40.10 52.23 -6.18
CA THR A 779 40.76 51.96 -7.46
C THR A 779 39.82 52.07 -8.67
N ILE A 780 38.50 51.96 -8.48
CA ILE A 780 37.50 52.10 -9.55
C ILE A 780 36.98 53.53 -9.54
N THR A 781 37.46 54.35 -10.48
CA THR A 781 37.02 55.73 -10.64
C THR A 781 35.86 55.85 -11.61
N ALA A 782 35.06 56.92 -11.49
CA ALA A 782 33.97 57.22 -12.42
C ALA A 782 34.43 57.30 -13.89
N SER A 783 35.70 57.67 -14.13
CA SER A 783 36.30 57.69 -15.47
C SER A 783 36.48 56.29 -16.08
N VAL A 784 36.79 55.27 -15.28
CA VAL A 784 36.93 53.89 -15.76
C VAL A 784 35.55 53.33 -16.14
N LEU A 785 34.54 53.60 -15.32
CA LEU A 785 33.15 53.25 -15.61
C LEU A 785 32.62 53.96 -16.87
N GLN A 786 32.94 55.25 -17.07
CA GLN A 786 32.55 55.98 -18.28
C GLN A 786 33.18 55.37 -19.54
N ASN A 787 34.48 55.08 -19.51
CA ASN A 787 35.16 54.46 -20.65
C ASN A 787 34.56 53.08 -21.01
N LEU A 788 34.13 52.31 -20.00
CA LEU A 788 33.51 51.01 -20.21
C LEU A 788 32.07 51.15 -20.74
N LEU A 789 31.31 52.14 -20.25
CA LEU A 789 29.98 52.48 -20.76
C LEU A 789 30.03 52.89 -22.23
N ASP A 790 30.99 53.75 -22.60
CA ASP A 790 31.18 54.20 -23.98
C ASP A 790 31.57 53.02 -24.89
N LEU A 791 32.40 52.09 -24.40
CA LEU A 791 32.77 50.86 -25.11
C LEU A 791 31.54 49.96 -25.37
N VAL A 792 30.74 49.67 -24.33
CA VAL A 792 29.53 48.84 -24.44
C VAL A 792 28.52 49.51 -25.38
N GLN A 793 28.37 50.84 -25.31
CA GLN A 793 27.46 51.58 -26.18
C GLN A 793 27.84 51.47 -27.66
N ASN A 794 29.14 51.56 -27.98
CA ASN A 794 29.64 51.41 -29.34
C ASN A 794 29.39 50.00 -29.89
N ASP A 795 29.56 48.97 -29.06
CA ASP A 795 29.32 47.57 -29.46
C ASP A 795 27.82 47.23 -29.56
N MET A 796 26.97 47.83 -28.70
CA MET A 796 25.51 47.71 -28.77
C MET A 796 24.90 48.39 -30.01
N ALA A 797 25.62 49.33 -30.65
CA ALA A 797 25.17 50.01 -31.86
C ALA A 797 25.18 49.09 -33.12
N GLY A 798 25.71 47.88 -33.04
CA GLY A 798 25.70 46.91 -34.14
C GLY A 798 24.31 46.34 -34.46
N ASP A 799 24.01 46.17 -35.76
CA ASP A 799 22.72 45.70 -36.29
C ASP A 799 22.25 44.34 -35.76
N SER A 800 23.16 43.44 -35.37
CA SER A 800 22.83 42.14 -34.80
C SER A 800 22.41 42.24 -33.32
N CYS A 801 22.98 43.19 -32.58
CA CYS A 801 22.69 43.40 -31.15
C CYS A 801 21.35 44.10 -30.93
N GLN A 802 20.95 44.99 -31.83
CA GLN A 802 19.64 45.65 -31.78
C GLN A 802 18.46 44.70 -32.05
N LYS A 803 18.71 43.58 -32.73
CA LYS A 803 17.69 42.54 -33.01
C LYS A 803 17.44 41.63 -31.81
N ASP A 804 18.37 41.55 -30.86
CA ASP A 804 18.24 40.76 -29.65
C ASP A 804 17.51 41.55 -28.56
N SER A 805 16.19 41.32 -28.47
CA SER A 805 15.33 42.03 -27.51
C SER A 805 15.73 41.79 -26.04
N ALA A 806 16.38 40.66 -25.71
CA ALA A 806 16.76 40.35 -24.33
C ALA A 806 18.00 41.13 -23.91
N LEU A 807 19.01 41.22 -24.78
CA LEU A 807 20.23 41.98 -24.54
C LEU A 807 19.96 43.49 -24.41
N VAL A 808 19.11 44.04 -25.30
CA VAL A 808 18.71 45.46 -25.25
C VAL A 808 17.97 45.77 -23.94
N ALA A 809 17.07 44.88 -23.50
CA ALA A 809 16.39 45.04 -22.21
C ALA A 809 17.37 44.95 -21.03
N PHE A 810 18.33 44.02 -21.07
CA PHE A 810 19.35 43.86 -20.03
C PHE A 810 20.20 45.13 -19.87
N TYR A 811 20.71 45.67 -20.97
CA TYR A 811 21.47 46.92 -20.96
C TYR A 811 20.63 48.12 -20.49
N LYS A 812 19.39 48.24 -20.94
CA LYS A 812 18.46 49.30 -20.51
C LYS A 812 18.19 49.25 -19.00
N ASN A 813 18.05 48.05 -18.43
CA ASN A 813 17.89 47.89 -16.99
C ASN A 813 19.14 48.33 -16.22
N THR A 814 20.34 48.02 -16.72
CA THR A 814 21.60 48.52 -16.14
C THR A 814 21.65 50.05 -16.15
N LEU A 815 21.28 50.70 -17.26
CA LEU A 815 21.21 52.17 -17.33
C LEU A 815 20.18 52.74 -16.36
N GLY A 816 19.00 52.11 -16.27
CA GLY A 816 17.96 52.49 -15.31
C GLY A 816 18.42 52.37 -13.85
N HIS A 817 19.24 51.36 -13.52
CA HIS A 817 19.85 51.23 -12.19
C HIS A 817 20.81 52.39 -11.89
N ILE A 818 21.66 52.78 -12.86
CA ILE A 818 22.57 53.92 -12.70
C ILE A 818 21.79 55.23 -12.46
N GLU A 819 20.69 55.43 -13.19
CA GLU A 819 19.79 56.59 -13.01
C GLU A 819 19.10 56.58 -11.63
N LEU A 820 18.64 55.41 -11.18
CA LEU A 820 18.04 55.23 -9.87
C LEU A 820 19.03 55.55 -8.75
N GLN A 821 20.27 55.06 -8.83
CA GLN A 821 21.30 55.35 -7.84
C GLN A 821 21.72 56.82 -7.83
N ARG A 822 21.64 57.51 -8.98
CA ARG A 822 21.82 58.96 -9.06
C ARG A 822 20.70 59.73 -8.33
N ALA A 823 19.48 59.20 -8.30
CA ALA A 823 18.33 59.81 -7.65
C ALA A 823 18.23 59.51 -6.14
N ARG A 824 18.84 58.42 -5.65
CA ARG A 824 18.67 57.87 -4.29
C ARG A 824 19.23 58.73 -3.14
N GLY A 825 20.07 59.73 -3.44
CA GLY A 825 20.71 60.61 -2.46
C GLY A 825 21.83 59.91 -1.64
N GLY A 826 22.72 60.70 -1.01
CA GLY A 826 23.87 60.20 -0.22
C GLY A 826 25.23 60.22 -0.93
N PRO A 827 26.32 59.78 -0.27
CA PRO A 827 27.69 59.83 -0.81
C PRO A 827 27.88 58.96 -2.06
N ALA A 828 27.11 57.87 -2.19
CA ALA A 828 27.06 57.07 -3.41
C ALA A 828 26.49 57.88 -4.59
N ALA A 829 25.37 58.61 -4.39
CA ALA A 829 24.75 59.43 -5.44
C ALA A 829 25.68 60.54 -5.96
N GLU A 830 26.56 61.11 -5.13
CA GLU A 830 27.57 62.08 -5.56
C GLU A 830 28.65 61.48 -6.47
N ARG A 831 29.04 60.21 -6.21
CA ARG A 831 29.95 59.47 -7.06
C ARG A 831 29.30 59.12 -8.41
N TYR A 832 28.02 58.74 -8.41
CA TYR A 832 27.26 58.45 -9.64
C TYR A 832 26.96 59.69 -10.49
N LYS A 833 26.83 60.88 -9.90
CA LYS A 833 26.65 62.15 -10.66
C LYS A 833 27.81 62.46 -11.62
N GLN A 834 28.99 61.88 -11.41
CA GLN A 834 30.16 62.06 -12.26
C GLN A 834 30.11 61.19 -13.53
N ILE A 835 29.18 60.23 -13.61
CA ILE A 835 28.98 59.35 -14.76
C ILE A 835 27.91 59.96 -15.67
N LYS A 836 28.21 60.05 -16.97
CA LYS A 836 27.28 60.49 -18.02
C LYS A 836 26.60 59.26 -18.60
N VAL A 837 25.32 59.09 -18.27
CA VAL A 837 24.47 58.06 -18.88
C VAL A 837 24.12 58.52 -20.31
N PRO A 838 24.42 57.72 -21.34
CA PRO A 838 23.97 58.01 -22.70
C PRO A 838 22.44 57.88 -22.79
N ALA A 839 21.82 58.80 -23.55
CA ALA A 839 20.37 58.87 -23.75
C ALA A 839 19.84 57.78 -24.68
#